data_AF-C7YHR0-F1
#
_entry.id   AF-C7YHR0-F1
#
_cell.length_a   1.000
_cell.length_b   1.000
_cell.length_c   1.000
_cell.angle_alpha   90.00
_cell.angle_beta   90.00
_cell.angle_gamma   90.00
#
_symmetry.space_group_name_H-M   'P 1'
#
loop_
_entity.id
_entity.type
_entity.pdbx_description
1 polymer ?
#
loop_
_entity_poly.entity_id
_entity_poly.type
_entity_poly.pdbx_seq_one_letter_code
_entity_poly.pdbx_strand_id
1 'polypeptide(L)'
;MSSHKKRRIDGVETPKPMSAISALAARRREAASTPPATQKTPEANDDDKPIVTTTNYFSPLRRSDSQNGSSPTPKKSVSKPSRQQRVTDSLAAHPKATALASNTPGTTTPESTVSPQRVIQYSSFRLSKQNHRTKSGGVVDLRLPNSERFMVIGSFGVRVVQGEVTLAGATLRPSETIEWVHAPHCHAIPVLRTTENTRLELHPDSNSRGLRQLSRISPLFRRMWNEPSETGSGKKTSREATFQIICTSEDAPKKCILQDLVSPPAWNKKLASLLSTSRKKPSLSTLVCGPKSSGKSTFSRLFVNRLVTDRPPSHAPKRVVVLDLDPGQPEYAPAGTLSLVVVTKPNLGTPFTHPGANTPAFNIRRCHSMASVTPASDPDLYLACAMDLFDTYRKDLADLPLIVNTPGWILGTGLDLLSELIEKTSPGEVLYMSEEGPLETVDALRAATKTAFTELPSQQSEFTSRTAAHLRAMQTMSYFHLQEMATSSPEGSKLTTSTKWNPSPLSCKPPLLVKYSSPTRGILGFLSYDYQCPPELLADTVNGLVLAAVEIEDTRAFSGFSNMDVDIGGPVPLISTTPEGLPFIPNYDDAALDPRHSRTIGLVLLRGIDTKSNALQLITPIPLEEFKRARSQGRHIILLHGKFDAPSWAYTEDLYEKAGADEGSNDVLEVTDEDTEDDSSDAEPEAAAKVSDLTEVPWVEILKGSDKRPVGSRVWRVRRDLGRNNTGD
;
A
#
# COMPACT_ATOMS: atom_id res chain seq x y z
N MET A 1 2.77 -49.41 -47.86
CA MET A 1 2.34 -49.14 -49.26
C MET A 1 2.36 -47.62 -49.49
N SER A 2 2.01 -47.14 -50.69
CA SER A 2 2.02 -45.72 -51.14
C SER A 2 1.61 -44.73 -50.03
N SER A 3 2.34 -43.65 -49.70
CA SER A 3 2.92 -42.55 -50.51
C SER A 3 1.86 -41.61 -51.12
N HIS A 4 1.99 -40.30 -50.87
CA HIS A 4 1.84 -39.24 -51.89
C HIS A 4 2.33 -37.85 -51.41
N LYS A 5 3.37 -37.36 -52.09
CA LYS A 5 3.69 -35.98 -52.49
C LYS A 5 3.31 -34.79 -51.57
N LYS A 6 4.35 -34.13 -51.04
CA LYS A 6 4.33 -32.68 -50.76
C LYS A 6 4.02 -31.90 -52.05
N ARG A 7 3.32 -30.77 -51.93
CA ARG A 7 3.34 -29.67 -52.90
C ARG A 7 3.82 -28.42 -52.18
N ARG A 8 4.79 -27.71 -52.75
CA ARG A 8 5.38 -26.48 -52.21
C ARG A 8 4.58 -25.29 -52.73
N ILE A 9 4.24 -24.35 -51.84
CA ILE A 9 3.78 -23.00 -52.18
C ILE A 9 4.72 -22.07 -51.41
N ASP A 10 5.43 -21.22 -52.14
CA ASP A 10 6.25 -20.16 -51.58
C ASP A 10 5.42 -18.85 -51.54
N GLY A 11 5.70 -17.96 -50.58
CA GLY A 11 5.26 -16.56 -50.66
C GLY A 11 3.93 -16.20 -50.00
N VAL A 12 3.85 -16.30 -48.67
CA VAL A 12 3.10 -15.34 -47.84
C VAL A 12 3.99 -14.97 -46.66
N GLU A 13 4.29 -13.69 -46.47
CA GLU A 13 4.94 -13.23 -45.24
C GLU A 13 3.93 -13.30 -44.09
N THR A 14 4.20 -14.13 -43.09
CA THR A 14 3.48 -14.06 -41.81
C THR A 14 3.78 -12.71 -41.17
N PRO A 15 2.78 -11.86 -40.86
CA PRO A 15 3.04 -10.63 -40.13
C PRO A 15 3.66 -10.99 -38.78
N LYS A 16 4.70 -10.26 -38.37
CA LYS A 16 5.29 -10.41 -37.04
C LYS A 16 4.18 -10.26 -36.00
N PRO A 17 4.14 -11.10 -34.94
CA PRO A 17 3.17 -10.89 -33.87
C PRO A 17 3.38 -9.50 -33.27
N MET A 18 2.39 -8.63 -33.39
CA MET A 18 2.40 -7.35 -32.67
C MET A 18 2.29 -7.65 -31.18
N SER A 19 3.15 -7.01 -30.39
CA SER A 19 3.05 -7.06 -28.92
C SER A 19 1.65 -6.64 -28.48
N ALA A 20 1.13 -7.27 -27.43
CA ALA A 20 -0.16 -6.90 -26.83
C ALA A 20 -0.21 -5.41 -26.46
N ILE A 21 0.94 -4.82 -26.07
CA ILE A 21 1.12 -3.39 -25.80
C ILE A 21 0.81 -2.56 -27.07
N SER A 22 1.38 -2.94 -28.21
CA SER A 22 1.13 -2.26 -29.50
C SER A 22 -0.33 -2.35 -29.95
N ALA A 23 -1.01 -3.46 -29.66
CA ALA A 23 -2.44 -3.63 -29.96
C ALA A 23 -3.35 -2.80 -29.04
N LEU A 24 -2.95 -2.64 -27.76
CA LEU A 24 -3.68 -1.84 -26.78
C LEU A 24 -3.49 -0.33 -27.05
N ALA A 25 -2.27 0.09 -27.37
CA ALA A 25 -1.96 1.46 -27.80
C ALA A 25 -2.69 1.84 -29.11
N ALA A 26 -2.82 0.91 -30.07
CA ALA A 26 -3.62 1.14 -31.28
C ALA A 26 -5.11 1.40 -30.94
N ARG A 27 -5.71 0.55 -30.11
CA ARG A 27 -7.12 0.70 -29.67
C ARG A 27 -7.39 2.00 -28.91
N ARG A 28 -6.44 2.49 -28.12
CA ARG A 28 -6.56 3.81 -27.45
C ARG A 28 -6.65 4.95 -28.48
N ARG A 29 -5.83 4.93 -29.54
CA ARG A 29 -5.85 5.94 -30.62
C ARG A 29 -7.14 5.87 -31.44
N GLU A 30 -7.62 4.67 -31.75
CA GLU A 30 -8.90 4.48 -32.45
C GLU A 30 -10.06 5.10 -31.64
N ALA A 31 -10.13 4.82 -30.33
CA ALA A 31 -11.15 5.39 -29.44
C ALA A 31 -11.10 6.94 -29.37
N ALA A 32 -9.90 7.53 -29.29
CA ALA A 32 -9.73 8.99 -29.28
C ALA A 32 -10.11 9.67 -30.61
N SER A 33 -10.08 8.95 -31.73
CA SER A 33 -10.27 9.51 -33.08
C SER A 33 -11.72 9.74 -33.53
N THR A 34 -12.72 9.47 -32.68
CA THR A 34 -14.14 9.48 -33.07
C THR A 34 -14.83 10.82 -32.74
N PRO A 35 -15.18 11.68 -33.73
CA PRO A 35 -15.85 12.95 -33.47
C PRO A 35 -17.34 12.79 -33.14
N PRO A 36 -17.94 13.66 -32.32
CA PRO A 36 -19.37 13.64 -32.01
C PRO A 36 -20.22 14.07 -33.22
N ALA A 37 -21.30 13.33 -33.50
CA ALA A 37 -22.20 13.62 -34.61
C ALA A 37 -23.07 14.85 -34.33
N THR A 38 -22.97 15.87 -35.18
CA THR A 38 -23.76 17.11 -35.08
C THR A 38 -25.21 16.89 -35.52
N GLN A 39 -26.17 17.10 -34.62
CA GLN A 39 -27.57 17.22 -34.99
C GLN A 39 -27.85 18.57 -35.64
N LYS A 40 -28.68 18.59 -36.69
CA LYS A 40 -29.27 19.81 -37.27
C LYS A 40 -30.79 19.69 -37.21
N THR A 41 -31.45 20.68 -36.64
CA THR A 41 -32.88 20.93 -36.84
C THR A 41 -33.13 21.56 -38.22
N PRO A 42 -34.29 21.28 -38.80
CA PRO A 42 -35.16 22.36 -39.29
C PRO A 42 -36.59 22.22 -38.75
N GLU A 43 -37.45 23.19 -39.08
CA GLU A 43 -38.72 23.46 -38.42
C GLU A 43 -39.96 22.80 -39.08
N ALA A 44 -41.12 23.02 -38.47
CA ALA A 44 -42.36 22.25 -38.60
C ALA A 44 -43.14 22.44 -39.92
N ASN A 45 -44.07 21.50 -40.16
CA ASN A 45 -45.49 21.80 -40.38
C ASN A 45 -46.36 20.59 -39.97
N ASP A 46 -47.62 20.86 -39.62
CA ASP A 46 -48.67 19.87 -39.33
C ASP A 46 -49.05 19.06 -40.62
N ASP A 47 -49.83 17.97 -40.59
CA ASP A 47 -50.90 17.61 -39.65
C ASP A 47 -51.23 16.09 -39.62
N ASP A 48 -52.10 15.72 -38.67
CA ASP A 48 -52.94 14.51 -38.54
C ASP A 48 -52.34 13.13 -38.15
N LYS A 49 -53.24 12.24 -37.68
CA LYS A 49 -52.99 11.06 -36.79
C LYS A 49 -53.55 9.73 -37.39
N PRO A 50 -53.40 8.54 -36.75
CA PRO A 50 -52.69 8.17 -35.52
C PRO A 50 -51.65 7.03 -35.67
N ILE A 51 -50.96 6.72 -34.56
CA ILE A 51 -49.83 5.77 -34.45
C ILE A 51 -50.29 4.31 -34.32
N VAL A 52 -49.59 3.39 -35.01
CA VAL A 52 -49.46 1.97 -34.60
C VAL A 52 -47.99 1.55 -34.70
N THR A 53 -47.31 1.46 -33.55
CA THR A 53 -45.96 0.87 -33.41
C THR A 53 -46.03 -0.28 -32.42
N THR A 54 -45.71 -1.50 -32.85
CA THR A 54 -45.78 -2.69 -32.01
C THR A 54 -44.68 -2.72 -30.95
N THR A 55 -45.11 -2.84 -29.70
CA THR A 55 -44.28 -2.95 -28.49
C THR A 55 -43.66 -4.32 -28.27
N ASN A 56 -42.49 -4.34 -27.64
CA ASN A 56 -42.07 -5.22 -26.52
C ASN A 56 -40.76 -4.61 -25.97
N TYR A 57 -40.63 -4.03 -24.77
CA TYR A 57 -41.01 -4.47 -23.40
C TYR A 57 -40.37 -5.82 -23.03
N PHE A 58 -39.80 -6.00 -21.83
CA PHE A 58 -40.37 -5.62 -20.53
C PHE A 58 -39.45 -4.89 -19.53
N SER A 59 -40.10 -4.17 -18.60
CA SER A 59 -39.51 -3.47 -17.45
C SER A 59 -39.98 -4.10 -16.13
N PRO A 60 -39.25 -3.95 -15.00
CA PRO A 60 -39.69 -4.47 -13.70
C PRO A 60 -40.89 -3.68 -13.14
N LEU A 61 -41.79 -4.37 -12.43
CA LEU A 61 -43.03 -3.81 -11.88
C LEU A 61 -42.88 -3.29 -10.44
N ARG A 62 -43.60 -2.19 -10.15
CA ARG A 62 -43.71 -1.57 -8.81
C ARG A 62 -44.73 -2.27 -7.91
N ARG A 63 -44.63 -2.02 -6.60
CA ARG A 63 -45.75 -2.17 -5.64
C ARG A 63 -46.72 -0.98 -5.74
N SER A 64 -47.95 -1.17 -5.27
CA SER A 64 -48.91 -0.10 -4.95
C SER A 64 -49.91 -0.58 -3.89
N ASP A 65 -50.24 0.27 -2.92
CA ASP A 65 -51.15 -0.04 -1.81
C ASP A 65 -52.64 0.14 -2.16
N SER A 66 -53.52 -0.55 -1.41
CA SER A 66 -54.91 -0.15 -1.15
C SER A 66 -55.44 -0.79 0.14
N GLN A 67 -56.57 -0.31 0.66
CA GLN A 67 -56.95 -0.42 2.09
C GLN A 67 -58.06 -1.44 2.43
N ASN A 68 -58.17 -1.73 3.74
CA ASN A 68 -59.35 -2.15 4.52
C ASN A 68 -59.90 -3.59 4.37
N GLY A 69 -60.08 -4.27 5.52
CA GLY A 69 -60.79 -5.57 5.61
C GLY A 69 -60.60 -6.30 6.95
N SER A 70 -61.65 -6.37 7.75
CA SER A 70 -61.75 -6.94 9.12
C SER A 70 -61.26 -8.39 9.36
N SER A 71 -60.81 -8.64 10.61
CA SER A 71 -60.60 -9.94 11.30
C SER A 71 -61.82 -10.90 11.29
N PRO A 72 -61.73 -12.23 11.64
CA PRO A 72 -60.75 -12.87 12.54
C PRO A 72 -60.23 -14.29 12.14
N THR A 73 -59.69 -15.02 13.15
CA THR A 73 -59.01 -16.34 13.16
C THR A 73 -59.98 -17.55 12.97
N PRO A 74 -59.61 -18.88 13.02
CA PRO A 74 -58.32 -19.51 13.42
C PRO A 74 -57.87 -20.86 12.73
N LYS A 75 -56.67 -21.34 13.14
CA LYS A 75 -56.24 -22.76 13.32
C LYS A 75 -56.03 -23.73 12.13
N LYS A 76 -55.07 -24.66 12.35
CA LYS A 76 -54.75 -25.93 11.63
C LYS A 76 -54.18 -25.78 10.21
N SER A 77 -53.30 -26.64 9.64
CA SER A 77 -52.30 -27.66 10.04
C SER A 77 -52.28 -28.79 8.99
N VAL A 78 -51.14 -29.45 8.78
CA VAL A 78 -50.96 -30.76 8.08
C VAL A 78 -50.87 -30.76 6.53
N SER A 79 -49.61 -30.84 6.06
CA SER A 79 -49.03 -31.65 4.96
C SER A 79 -49.70 -31.81 3.57
N LYS A 80 -48.85 -31.86 2.54
CA LYS A 80 -49.02 -32.65 1.29
C LYS A 80 -47.66 -32.80 0.56
N PRO A 81 -47.48 -33.74 -0.39
CA PRO A 81 -47.30 -35.17 -0.07
C PRO A 81 -46.06 -35.79 -0.74
N SER A 82 -45.79 -37.07 -0.45
CA SER A 82 -44.74 -37.88 -1.09
C SER A 82 -45.30 -38.84 -2.16
N ARG A 83 -44.54 -39.07 -3.24
CA ARG A 83 -44.64 -40.28 -4.10
C ARG A 83 -43.36 -40.50 -4.92
N GLN A 84 -42.52 -41.46 -4.49
CA GLN A 84 -42.26 -42.78 -5.12
C GLN A 84 -41.20 -42.74 -6.24
N GLN A 85 -40.01 -43.33 -6.04
CA GLN A 85 -39.66 -44.77 -6.17
C GLN A 85 -39.64 -45.22 -7.65
N ARG A 86 -38.59 -45.89 -8.15
CA ARG A 86 -38.10 -47.20 -7.67
C ARG A 86 -36.63 -47.53 -8.10
N VAL A 87 -35.93 -48.28 -7.25
CA VAL A 87 -35.15 -49.53 -7.52
C VAL A 87 -33.94 -49.46 -8.47
N THR A 88 -32.70 -49.83 -8.09
CA THR A 88 -32.18 -50.39 -6.80
C THR A 88 -30.81 -49.76 -6.38
N ASP A 89 -29.65 -50.36 -6.05
CA ASP A 89 -29.16 -51.76 -5.95
C ASP A 89 -27.94 -51.95 -5.00
N SER A 90 -27.21 -53.05 -5.17
CA SER A 90 -26.52 -53.81 -4.12
C SER A 90 -25.06 -53.43 -3.80
N LEU A 91 -24.75 -53.35 -2.49
CA LEU A 91 -23.64 -54.00 -1.75
C LEU A 91 -22.17 -53.75 -2.20
N ALA A 92 -21.12 -53.78 -1.35
CA ALA A 92 -20.87 -54.31 0.01
C ALA A 92 -19.64 -53.56 0.63
N ALA A 93 -19.10 -53.86 1.83
CA ALA A 93 -19.66 -54.19 3.16
C ALA A 93 -18.48 -54.33 4.16
N HIS A 94 -18.61 -53.89 5.42
CA HIS A 94 -17.75 -54.32 6.55
C HIS A 94 -18.52 -54.19 7.89
N PRO A 95 -18.08 -54.85 8.99
CA PRO A 95 -19.02 -55.58 9.85
C PRO A 95 -19.55 -54.86 11.10
N LYS A 96 -20.67 -55.38 11.62
CA LYS A 96 -21.24 -55.09 12.96
C LYS A 96 -20.91 -56.23 13.94
N ALA A 97 -20.65 -55.88 15.20
CA ALA A 97 -21.05 -56.58 16.45
C ALA A 97 -20.41 -55.83 17.65
N THR A 98 -21.01 -55.69 18.84
CA THR A 98 -22.30 -56.16 19.39
C THR A 98 -22.88 -55.06 20.29
N ALA A 99 -24.20 -55.04 20.52
CA ALA A 99 -24.84 -54.15 21.50
C ALA A 99 -25.75 -54.94 22.44
N LEU A 100 -25.82 -54.55 23.71
CA LEU A 100 -26.91 -54.87 24.64
C LEU A 100 -27.40 -53.58 25.31
N ALA A 101 -28.68 -53.55 25.67
CA ALA A 101 -29.36 -52.46 26.36
C ALA A 101 -29.21 -52.63 27.91
N SER A 102 -29.73 -51.77 28.80
CA SER A 102 -30.85 -50.82 28.67
C SER A 102 -30.87 -49.72 29.76
N ASN A 103 -31.90 -48.87 29.71
CA ASN A 103 -32.45 -47.99 30.76
C ASN A 103 -31.72 -46.67 31.11
N THR A 104 -32.38 -45.58 30.71
CA THR A 104 -32.38 -44.23 31.33
C THR A 104 -33.09 -44.24 32.71
N PRO A 105 -33.11 -43.16 33.54
CA PRO A 105 -32.76 -41.75 33.23
C PRO A 105 -31.77 -41.05 34.18
N GLY A 106 -31.26 -39.88 33.76
CA GLY A 106 -30.50 -38.96 34.60
C GLY A 106 -30.06 -37.71 33.84
N THR A 107 -30.48 -36.52 34.30
CA THR A 107 -30.16 -35.24 33.64
C THR A 107 -28.92 -34.59 34.23
N THR A 108 -27.87 -34.42 33.42
CA THR A 108 -26.86 -33.36 33.59
C THR A 108 -26.16 -33.09 32.26
N THR A 109 -26.14 -31.83 31.82
CA THR A 109 -25.26 -31.38 30.74
C THR A 109 -23.83 -31.30 31.27
N PRO A 110 -22.83 -31.97 30.66
CA PRO A 110 -21.44 -31.68 30.97
C PRO A 110 -21.10 -30.29 30.45
N GLU A 111 -20.52 -29.45 31.29
CA GLU A 111 -20.01 -28.14 30.88
C GLU A 111 -18.94 -28.31 29.80
N SER A 112 -18.93 -27.40 28.83
CA SER A 112 -17.92 -27.35 27.78
C SER A 112 -16.56 -26.96 28.38
N THR A 113 -15.78 -27.97 28.76
CA THR A 113 -14.42 -27.79 29.27
C THR A 113 -13.53 -27.17 28.20
N VAL A 114 -13.40 -25.85 28.25
CA VAL A 114 -12.49 -25.08 27.40
C VAL A 114 -11.09 -25.67 27.56
N SER A 115 -10.59 -26.28 26.50
CA SER A 115 -9.23 -26.83 26.49
C SER A 115 -8.24 -25.67 26.69
N PRO A 116 -7.29 -25.79 27.63
CA PRO A 116 -6.39 -24.68 27.93
C PRO A 116 -5.56 -24.37 26.68
N GLN A 117 -5.64 -23.11 26.23
CA GLN A 117 -4.85 -22.63 25.10
C GLN A 117 -3.37 -22.90 25.39
N ARG A 118 -2.69 -23.63 24.48
CA ARG A 118 -1.28 -23.96 24.65
C ARG A 118 -0.47 -22.68 24.65
N VAL A 119 0.14 -22.35 25.78
CA VAL A 119 1.02 -21.18 25.94
C VAL A 119 2.18 -21.30 24.94
N ILE A 120 2.23 -20.38 23.98
CA ILE A 120 3.28 -20.34 22.95
C ILE A 120 4.52 -19.70 23.56
N GLN A 121 5.69 -20.29 23.37
CA GLN A 121 6.96 -19.77 23.86
C GLN A 121 7.73 -19.05 22.74
N TYR A 122 7.91 -17.74 22.89
CA TYR A 122 8.55 -16.86 21.90
C TYR A 122 10.02 -16.52 22.25
N SER A 123 10.41 -16.69 23.52
CA SER A 123 11.80 -16.55 23.99
C SER A 123 12.36 -17.87 24.49
N SER A 124 13.62 -18.18 24.19
CA SER A 124 14.33 -19.34 24.75
C SER A 124 14.71 -19.16 26.23
N PHE A 125 14.77 -17.91 26.72
CA PHE A 125 15.01 -17.58 28.13
C PHE A 125 13.82 -16.88 28.78
N ARG A 126 13.74 -16.94 30.12
CA ARG A 126 12.87 -16.07 30.94
C ARG A 126 13.67 -14.93 31.54
N LEU A 127 13.03 -13.77 31.74
CA LEU A 127 13.65 -12.61 32.39
C LEU A 127 13.91 -12.89 33.88
N SER A 128 15.10 -12.52 34.37
CA SER A 128 15.55 -12.73 35.74
C SER A 128 16.49 -11.61 36.19
N LYS A 129 16.79 -11.55 37.49
CA LYS A 129 17.77 -10.58 38.03
C LYS A 129 19.23 -10.82 37.56
N GLN A 130 19.51 -11.93 36.88
CA GLN A 130 20.85 -12.28 36.39
C GLN A 130 21.06 -11.87 34.91
N ASN A 131 20.07 -12.14 34.06
CA ASN A 131 20.13 -11.85 32.61
C ASN A 131 19.47 -10.52 32.20
N HIS A 132 18.72 -9.86 33.08
CA HIS A 132 18.00 -8.61 32.78
C HIS A 132 18.17 -7.56 33.89
N ARG A 133 18.50 -6.32 33.50
CA ARG A 133 18.47 -5.15 34.38
C ARG A 133 17.97 -3.89 33.66
N THR A 134 16.87 -3.32 34.16
CA THR A 134 16.44 -1.97 33.77
C THR A 134 17.35 -0.90 34.40
N LYS A 135 17.72 0.11 33.62
CA LYS A 135 18.53 1.28 34.01
C LYS A 135 17.64 2.54 34.11
N SER A 136 18.23 3.64 34.55
CA SER A 136 17.63 4.97 34.43
C SER A 136 17.22 5.25 32.97
N GLY A 137 16.15 6.04 32.80
CA GLY A 137 15.58 6.35 31.48
C GLY A 137 14.74 5.23 30.86
N GLY A 138 14.74 4.00 31.41
CA GLY A 138 13.99 2.85 30.88
C GLY A 138 14.79 1.95 29.93
N VAL A 139 16.11 2.16 29.81
CA VAL A 139 17.00 1.30 29.02
C VAL A 139 17.11 -0.08 29.70
N VAL A 140 17.03 -1.16 28.91
CA VAL A 140 17.09 -2.55 29.40
C VAL A 140 18.43 -3.19 28.99
N ASP A 141 19.26 -3.53 29.96
CA ASP A 141 20.56 -4.23 29.80
C ASP A 141 20.31 -5.74 29.88
N LEU A 142 20.54 -6.45 28.76
CA LEU A 142 20.38 -7.89 28.63
C LEU A 142 21.74 -8.58 28.56
N ARG A 143 21.87 -9.71 29.25
CA ARG A 143 23.05 -10.58 29.27
C ARG A 143 22.63 -12.01 28.94
N LEU A 144 22.93 -12.45 27.72
CA LEU A 144 22.49 -13.71 27.15
C LEU A 144 23.72 -14.61 26.96
N PRO A 145 23.98 -15.57 27.88
CA PRO A 145 25.24 -16.33 27.88
C PRO A 145 25.32 -17.38 26.76
N ASN A 146 24.18 -17.78 26.19
CA ASN A 146 24.06 -18.82 25.17
C ASN A 146 23.54 -18.24 23.84
N SER A 147 23.34 -19.12 22.86
CA SER A 147 22.64 -18.84 21.61
C SER A 147 21.12 -18.68 21.83
N GLU A 148 20.68 -17.52 22.32
CA GLU A 148 19.27 -17.23 22.65
C GLU A 148 18.47 -16.63 21.47
N ARG A 149 17.16 -16.92 21.42
CA ARG A 149 16.12 -16.33 20.53
C ARG A 149 15.09 -15.60 21.39
N PHE A 150 14.62 -14.43 20.97
CA PHE A 150 13.51 -13.71 21.61
C PHE A 150 12.81 -12.75 20.64
N MET A 151 11.63 -12.25 21.04
CA MET A 151 10.93 -11.18 20.32
C MET A 151 10.72 -9.95 21.20
N VAL A 152 10.66 -8.79 20.55
CA VAL A 152 10.35 -7.50 21.16
C VAL A 152 9.35 -6.79 20.27
N ILE A 153 8.18 -6.45 20.83
CA ILE A 153 7.15 -5.67 20.13
C ILE A 153 7.28 -4.19 20.47
N GLY A 154 6.87 -3.32 19.55
CA GLY A 154 6.86 -1.87 19.76
C GLY A 154 7.95 -1.11 19.00
N SER A 155 8.63 -0.19 19.68
CA SER A 155 9.58 0.77 19.10
C SER A 155 10.76 0.96 20.05
N PHE A 156 11.94 0.54 19.61
CA PHE A 156 13.13 0.45 20.47
C PHE A 156 14.42 0.58 19.68
N GLY A 157 15.48 1.05 20.33
CA GLY A 157 16.83 1.08 19.79
C GLY A 157 17.63 -0.12 20.30
N VAL A 158 18.31 -0.85 19.43
CA VAL A 158 19.24 -1.92 19.79
C VAL A 158 20.66 -1.37 19.79
N ARG A 159 21.38 -1.56 20.90
CA ARG A 159 22.83 -1.30 20.99
C ARG A 159 23.55 -2.55 21.48
N VAL A 160 24.39 -3.14 20.65
CA VAL A 160 25.21 -4.30 21.06
C VAL A 160 26.44 -3.77 21.81
N VAL A 161 26.74 -4.38 22.96
CA VAL A 161 27.88 -4.04 23.83
C VAL A 161 28.96 -5.13 23.78
N GLN A 162 28.55 -6.39 23.62
CA GLN A 162 29.42 -7.56 23.46
C GLN A 162 28.66 -8.64 22.67
N GLY A 163 29.37 -9.45 21.88
CA GLY A 163 28.77 -10.52 21.08
C GLY A 163 28.14 -10.02 19.76
N GLU A 164 27.25 -10.81 19.17
CA GLU A 164 26.62 -10.52 17.88
C GLU A 164 25.10 -10.79 17.94
N VAL A 165 24.30 -9.85 17.44
CA VAL A 165 22.83 -9.94 17.39
C VAL A 165 22.37 -9.92 15.94
N THR A 166 21.54 -10.87 15.54
CA THR A 166 20.88 -10.87 14.22
C THR A 166 19.38 -10.63 14.36
N LEU A 167 18.82 -9.77 13.51
CA LEU A 167 17.38 -9.53 13.40
C LEU A 167 17.01 -9.01 12.00
N ALA A 168 15.87 -9.44 11.45
CA ALA A 168 15.41 -9.06 10.10
C ALA A 168 16.50 -9.09 9.01
N GLY A 169 17.40 -10.08 9.05
CA GLY A 169 18.52 -10.23 8.12
C GLY A 169 19.75 -9.34 8.40
N ALA A 170 19.63 -8.31 9.24
CA ALA A 170 20.75 -7.50 9.69
C ALA A 170 21.61 -8.24 10.73
N THR A 171 22.89 -7.88 10.81
CA THR A 171 23.82 -8.38 11.83
C THR A 171 24.48 -7.23 12.58
N LEU A 172 24.03 -7.01 13.81
CA LEU A 172 24.48 -5.95 14.71
C LEU A 172 25.62 -6.44 15.62
N ARG A 173 26.59 -5.56 15.87
CA ARG A 173 27.89 -5.84 16.51
C ARG A 173 28.27 -4.70 17.45
N PRO A 174 29.26 -4.88 18.36
CA PRO A 174 29.58 -3.90 19.39
C PRO A 174 29.81 -2.49 18.81
N SER A 175 29.00 -1.54 19.23
CA SER A 175 28.94 -0.19 18.66
C SER A 175 28.31 0.81 19.62
N GLU A 176 28.75 2.06 19.56
CA GLU A 176 28.07 3.18 20.22
C GLU A 176 26.88 3.71 19.39
N THR A 177 26.68 3.22 18.17
CA THR A 177 25.50 3.54 17.36
C THR A 177 24.31 2.68 17.80
N ILE A 178 23.19 3.34 18.08
CA ILE A 178 21.89 2.69 18.30
C ILE A 178 21.22 2.50 16.94
N GLU A 179 20.79 1.28 16.64
CA GLU A 179 19.95 0.97 15.48
C GLU A 179 18.48 0.87 15.90
N TRP A 180 17.62 1.71 15.34
CA TRP A 180 16.21 1.82 15.72
C TRP A 180 15.34 0.80 14.98
N VAL A 181 14.44 0.16 15.72
CA VAL A 181 13.56 -0.92 15.28
C VAL A 181 12.11 -0.54 15.56
N HIS A 182 11.24 -0.72 14.56
CA HIS A 182 9.80 -0.63 14.72
C HIS A 182 9.18 -1.98 14.40
N ALA A 183 8.67 -2.66 15.43
CA ALA A 183 8.05 -3.97 15.39
C ALA A 183 6.55 -3.88 15.75
N PRO A 184 5.70 -3.34 14.87
CA PRO A 184 4.25 -3.35 15.04
C PRO A 184 3.67 -4.74 14.71
N HIS A 185 2.77 -5.24 15.54
CA HIS A 185 2.16 -6.57 15.38
C HIS A 185 1.07 -6.63 14.30
N CYS A 186 0.93 -5.59 13.48
CA CYS A 186 0.20 -5.67 12.22
C CYS A 186 1.03 -6.28 11.07
N HIS A 187 2.31 -6.60 11.32
CA HIS A 187 3.22 -7.33 10.44
C HIS A 187 3.95 -8.42 11.25
N ALA A 188 4.62 -9.34 10.56
CA ALA A 188 5.50 -10.32 11.20
C ALA A 188 6.63 -9.65 12.00
N ILE A 189 6.75 -9.99 13.28
CA ILE A 189 7.66 -9.37 14.25
C ILE A 189 9.10 -9.81 14.00
N PRO A 190 10.08 -8.88 13.88
CA PRO A 190 11.50 -9.21 13.80
C PRO A 190 11.98 -10.05 15.00
N VAL A 191 12.32 -11.31 14.74
CA VAL A 191 12.92 -12.20 15.74
C VAL A 191 14.38 -11.81 15.96
N LEU A 192 14.75 -11.54 17.20
CA LEU A 192 16.15 -11.31 17.60
C LEU A 192 16.80 -12.64 17.96
N ARG A 193 18.05 -12.84 17.50
CA ARG A 193 18.83 -14.06 17.73
C ARG A 193 20.27 -13.71 18.06
N THR A 194 20.82 -14.43 19.02
CA THR A 194 22.23 -14.38 19.43
C THR A 194 22.86 -15.74 19.20
N THR A 195 24.17 -15.78 18.93
CA THR A 195 24.91 -17.02 18.62
C THR A 195 26.01 -17.35 19.63
N GLU A 196 26.33 -16.39 20.51
CA GLU A 196 27.43 -16.43 21.47
C GLU A 196 27.07 -15.61 22.71
N ASN A 197 27.91 -15.63 23.75
CA ASN A 197 27.72 -14.82 24.96
C ASN A 197 27.62 -13.33 24.61
N THR A 198 26.39 -12.80 24.64
CA THR A 198 26.03 -11.50 24.09
C THR A 198 25.49 -10.59 25.18
N ARG A 199 25.94 -9.33 25.17
CA ARG A 199 25.38 -8.25 25.96
C ARG A 199 24.85 -7.16 25.03
N LEU A 200 23.59 -6.79 25.22
CA LEU A 200 22.95 -5.72 24.46
C LEU A 200 22.11 -4.82 25.37
N GLU A 201 21.80 -3.64 24.86
CA GLU A 201 20.84 -2.72 25.46
C GLU A 201 19.67 -2.49 24.51
N LEU A 202 18.46 -2.50 25.07
CA LEU A 202 17.24 -2.03 24.41
C LEU A 202 16.87 -0.65 24.96
N HIS A 203 16.82 0.35 24.09
CA HIS A 203 16.57 1.76 24.41
C HIS A 203 15.14 2.16 24.01
N PRO A 204 14.38 2.89 24.84
CA PRO A 204 13.04 3.34 24.46
C PRO A 204 13.09 4.46 23.42
N ASP A 205 12.24 4.38 22.40
CA ASP A 205 12.15 5.38 21.32
C ASP A 205 11.09 6.44 21.59
N SER A 206 11.51 7.61 22.10
CA SER A 206 10.63 8.74 22.34
C SER A 206 10.07 9.41 21.08
N ASN A 207 10.67 9.22 19.90
CA ASN A 207 10.19 9.82 18.66
C ASN A 207 9.01 9.04 18.05
N SER A 208 8.93 7.72 18.29
CA SER A 208 7.76 6.89 17.92
C SER A 208 6.42 7.35 18.49
N ARG A 209 6.41 8.23 19.51
CA ARG A 209 5.19 8.68 20.18
C ARG A 209 4.19 9.34 19.21
N GLY A 210 4.67 10.16 18.27
CA GLY A 210 3.80 10.79 17.27
C GLY A 210 3.12 9.77 16.36
N LEU A 211 3.89 8.80 15.84
CA LEU A 211 3.38 7.71 14.99
C LEU A 211 2.35 6.85 15.73
N ARG A 212 2.58 6.56 17.01
CA ARG A 212 1.63 5.83 17.88
C ARG A 212 0.35 6.61 18.12
N GLN A 213 0.43 7.93 18.22
CA GLN A 213 -0.72 8.80 18.48
C GLN A 213 -1.62 9.01 17.24
N LEU A 214 -1.21 8.58 16.04
CA LEU A 214 -2.12 8.46 14.88
C LEU A 214 -3.30 7.51 15.15
N SER A 215 -3.17 6.59 16.10
CA SER A 215 -4.27 5.75 16.62
C SER A 215 -5.49 6.55 17.13
N ARG A 216 -5.29 7.81 17.54
CA ARG A 216 -6.37 8.72 17.94
C ARG A 216 -7.24 9.07 16.74
N ILE A 217 -6.60 9.51 15.65
CA ILE A 217 -7.22 10.05 14.43
C ILE A 217 -7.52 9.02 13.33
N SER A 218 -7.04 7.78 13.45
CA SER A 218 -7.36 6.70 12.50
C SER A 218 -7.43 5.31 13.17
N PRO A 219 -8.44 4.48 12.84
CA PRO A 219 -8.58 3.13 13.39
C PRO A 219 -7.50 2.19 12.85
N LEU A 220 -6.93 2.47 11.67
CA LEU A 220 -5.87 1.66 11.06
C LEU A 220 -4.62 1.59 11.95
N PHE A 221 -4.38 2.63 12.76
CA PHE A 221 -3.26 2.73 13.70
C PHE A 221 -3.58 2.23 15.13
N ARG A 222 -4.81 1.76 15.40
CA ARG A 222 -5.19 1.13 16.69
C ARG A 222 -4.80 -0.35 16.71
N ARG A 223 -4.51 -0.92 17.89
CA ARG A 223 -4.18 -2.35 18.09
C ARG A 223 -3.10 -2.87 17.13
N MET A 224 -1.91 -2.28 17.25
CA MET A 224 -0.73 -2.65 16.45
C MET A 224 0.61 -2.55 17.21
N TRP A 225 0.59 -2.17 18.49
CA TRP A 225 1.78 -1.89 19.30
C TRP A 225 1.69 -2.64 20.64
N ASN A 226 2.69 -2.47 21.51
CA ASN A 226 2.56 -2.87 22.91
C ASN A 226 1.55 -1.95 23.64
N GLU A 227 0.35 -2.45 23.89
CA GLU A 227 -0.68 -1.74 24.67
C GLU A 227 -0.46 -1.97 26.19
N PRO A 228 -0.66 -0.95 27.05
CA PRO A 228 -0.49 -1.10 28.48
C PRO A 228 -1.58 -1.99 29.08
N SER A 229 -1.21 -2.97 29.90
CA SER A 229 -2.16 -3.86 30.57
C SER A 229 -3.05 -3.08 31.55
N GLU A 230 -4.36 -3.04 31.30
CA GLU A 230 -5.36 -2.33 32.13
C GLU A 230 -5.45 -2.86 33.57
N THR A 231 -4.88 -4.04 33.85
CA THR A 231 -4.84 -4.70 35.15
C THR A 231 -3.83 -4.04 36.09
N GLY A 232 -4.12 -2.82 36.58
CA GLY A 232 -3.28 -2.12 37.55
C GLY A 232 -3.94 -0.87 38.13
N SER A 233 -4.35 -0.93 39.40
CA SER A 233 -5.04 0.17 40.07
C SER A 233 -4.13 1.37 40.37
N GLY A 234 -4.58 2.56 39.99
CA GLY A 234 -4.32 3.78 40.78
C GLY A 234 -2.90 4.33 40.86
N LYS A 235 -2.05 4.22 39.83
CA LYS A 235 -0.76 4.97 39.75
C LYS A 235 -0.39 5.40 38.33
N LYS A 236 -0.92 6.55 37.88
CA LYS A 236 -0.59 7.21 36.59
C LYS A 236 0.82 7.84 36.61
N THR A 237 1.86 7.02 36.78
CA THR A 237 3.26 7.49 36.90
C THR A 237 4.29 6.66 36.13
N SER A 238 3.92 5.52 35.54
CA SER A 238 4.77 4.85 34.55
C SER A 238 4.78 5.66 33.26
N ARG A 239 5.99 6.03 32.80
CA ARG A 239 6.21 6.58 31.46
C ARG A 239 5.78 5.51 30.44
N GLU A 240 4.94 5.87 29.47
CA GLU A 240 4.43 4.93 28.45
C GLU A 240 5.58 4.12 27.84
N ALA A 241 5.61 2.81 28.09
CA ALA A 241 6.68 1.95 27.59
C ALA A 241 6.60 1.88 26.07
N THR A 242 7.68 2.19 25.37
CA THR A 242 7.68 2.18 23.90
C THR A 242 7.88 0.78 23.34
N PHE A 243 8.29 -0.20 24.15
CA PHE A 243 8.49 -1.59 23.74
C PHE A 243 8.23 -2.57 24.89
N GLN A 244 8.09 -3.85 24.53
CA GLN A 244 7.94 -4.96 25.47
C GLN A 244 8.66 -6.20 24.93
N ILE A 245 9.44 -6.88 25.78
CA ILE A 245 10.02 -8.19 25.46
C ILE A 245 8.92 -9.25 25.65
N ILE A 246 8.71 -10.10 24.66
CA ILE A 246 7.70 -11.17 24.68
C ILE A 246 8.40 -12.51 24.91
N CYS A 247 8.11 -13.15 26.04
CA CYS A 247 8.63 -14.47 26.39
C CYS A 247 7.63 -15.58 26.10
N THR A 248 6.35 -15.38 26.45
CA THR A 248 5.23 -16.29 26.16
C THR A 248 4.04 -15.55 25.52
N SER A 249 3.04 -16.29 25.06
CA SER A 249 1.74 -15.73 24.63
C SER A 249 0.95 -15.04 25.74
N GLU A 250 1.36 -15.18 27.01
CA GLU A 250 0.75 -14.46 28.15
C GLU A 250 1.27 -13.02 28.26
N ASP A 251 2.46 -12.74 27.70
CA ASP A 251 3.00 -11.37 27.59
C ASP A 251 2.34 -10.58 26.43
N ALA A 252 1.68 -11.25 25.49
CA ALA A 252 1.16 -10.62 24.28
C ALA A 252 -0.10 -9.76 24.55
N PRO A 253 -0.37 -8.71 23.74
CA PRO A 253 -1.62 -7.95 23.84
C PRO A 253 -2.85 -8.85 23.69
N LYS A 254 -3.92 -8.58 24.45
CA LYS A 254 -5.16 -9.38 24.41
C LYS A 254 -5.78 -9.34 23.01
N LYS A 255 -6.34 -10.47 22.56
CA LYS A 255 -6.90 -10.65 21.20
C LYS A 255 -5.90 -10.40 20.04
N CYS A 256 -4.59 -10.42 20.30
CA CYS A 256 -3.55 -10.33 19.28
C CYS A 256 -3.07 -11.73 18.84
N ILE A 257 -2.86 -11.92 17.54
CA ILE A 257 -2.04 -13.02 16.99
C ILE A 257 -0.66 -12.43 16.66
N LEU A 258 0.38 -12.90 17.36
CA LEU A 258 1.77 -12.56 17.04
C LEU A 258 2.30 -13.55 15.99
N GLN A 259 2.79 -13.02 14.89
CA GLN A 259 3.45 -13.79 13.83
C GLN A 259 4.96 -13.50 13.87
N ASP A 260 5.79 -14.53 13.93
CA ASP A 260 7.25 -14.41 13.83
C ASP A 260 7.69 -14.07 12.39
N LEU A 261 8.70 -13.21 12.23
CA LEU A 261 9.41 -13.03 10.96
C LEU A 261 10.30 -14.27 10.67
N VAL A 262 9.67 -15.31 10.14
CA VAL A 262 10.31 -16.53 9.63
C VAL A 262 10.86 -16.29 8.22
N SER A 263 11.92 -17.00 7.85
CA SER A 263 12.41 -17.10 6.46
C SER A 263 12.79 -18.56 6.16
N PRO A 264 12.35 -19.15 5.03
CA PRO A 264 12.66 -20.54 4.67
C PRO A 264 14.17 -20.88 4.65
N PRO A 265 14.55 -22.15 4.90
CA PRO A 265 15.94 -22.59 4.76
C PRO A 265 16.52 -22.36 3.35
N ALA A 266 15.69 -22.52 2.31
CA ALA A 266 16.05 -22.24 0.92
C ALA A 266 16.43 -20.76 0.70
N TRP A 267 15.61 -19.82 1.20
CA TRP A 267 15.93 -18.39 1.15
C TRP A 267 17.23 -18.10 1.90
N ASN A 268 17.42 -18.66 3.09
CA ASN A 268 18.63 -18.46 3.90
C ASN A 268 19.90 -18.94 3.18
N LYS A 269 19.84 -20.09 2.50
CA LYS A 269 20.90 -20.64 1.65
C LYS A 269 21.18 -19.72 0.45
N LYS A 270 20.14 -19.25 -0.26
CA LYS A 270 20.29 -18.37 -1.43
C LYS A 270 20.84 -17.00 -1.04
N LEU A 271 20.33 -16.38 0.02
CA LEU A 271 20.84 -15.12 0.59
C LEU A 271 22.32 -15.20 0.99
N ALA A 272 22.76 -16.33 1.56
CA ALA A 272 24.18 -16.54 1.88
C ALA A 272 25.05 -16.68 0.61
N SER A 273 24.55 -17.40 -0.41
CA SER A 273 25.21 -17.50 -1.72
C SER A 273 25.35 -16.13 -2.39
N LEU A 274 24.26 -15.38 -2.50
CA LEU A 274 24.23 -14.03 -3.09
C LEU A 274 25.16 -13.05 -2.38
N LEU A 275 25.23 -13.11 -1.04
CA LEU A 275 26.18 -12.31 -0.27
C LEU A 275 27.64 -12.67 -0.60
N SER A 276 27.94 -13.96 -0.75
CA SER A 276 29.27 -14.42 -1.17
C SER A 276 29.63 -14.00 -2.60
N THR A 277 28.63 -13.90 -3.49
CA THR A 277 28.79 -13.40 -4.85
C THR A 277 28.99 -11.88 -4.86
N SER A 278 28.22 -11.11 -4.09
CA SER A 278 28.38 -9.65 -3.98
C SER A 278 29.77 -9.25 -3.45
N ARG A 279 30.35 -10.01 -2.52
CA ARG A 279 31.75 -9.81 -2.08
C ARG A 279 32.79 -10.00 -3.20
N LYS A 280 32.47 -10.76 -4.26
CA LYS A 280 33.35 -11.00 -5.42
C LYS A 280 33.05 -10.05 -6.59
N LYS A 281 31.78 -9.65 -6.74
CA LYS A 281 31.27 -8.70 -7.72
C LYS A 281 30.40 -7.66 -6.98
N PRO A 282 30.97 -6.53 -6.54
CA PRO A 282 30.23 -5.50 -5.81
C PRO A 282 28.97 -5.03 -6.53
N SER A 283 29.08 -4.82 -7.85
CA SER A 283 27.99 -4.49 -8.79
C SER A 283 27.07 -5.67 -9.13
N LEU A 284 26.74 -6.50 -8.15
CA LEU A 284 25.73 -7.56 -8.29
C LEU A 284 24.33 -6.93 -8.32
N SER A 285 23.69 -6.97 -9.49
CA SER A 285 22.25 -6.74 -9.63
C SER A 285 21.47 -8.02 -9.41
N THR A 286 20.38 -7.95 -8.65
CA THR A 286 19.46 -9.07 -8.37
C THR A 286 18.03 -8.58 -8.50
N LEU A 287 17.25 -9.19 -9.40
CA LEU A 287 15.84 -8.87 -9.61
C LEU A 287 14.97 -9.89 -8.87
N VAL A 288 13.98 -9.42 -8.12
CA VAL A 288 13.09 -10.23 -7.27
C VAL A 288 11.65 -10.10 -7.79
N CYS A 289 11.14 -11.18 -8.35
CA CYS A 289 9.83 -11.25 -9.01
C CYS A 289 9.01 -12.46 -8.53
N GLY A 290 7.77 -12.61 -9.00
CA GLY A 290 6.83 -13.63 -8.52
C GLY A 290 5.46 -13.07 -8.11
N PRO A 291 4.48 -13.93 -7.81
CA PRO A 291 3.08 -13.55 -7.61
C PRO A 291 2.85 -12.60 -6.42
N LYS A 292 1.65 -12.03 -6.32
CA LYS A 292 1.20 -11.29 -5.12
C LYS A 292 1.36 -12.16 -3.86
N SER A 293 1.58 -11.52 -2.72
CA SER A 293 1.72 -12.17 -1.39
C SER A 293 2.81 -13.25 -1.23
N SER A 294 3.67 -13.48 -2.22
CA SER A 294 4.70 -14.55 -2.21
C SER A 294 5.92 -14.30 -1.32
N GLY A 295 6.07 -13.09 -0.77
CA GLY A 295 7.20 -12.72 0.11
C GLY A 295 8.32 -11.89 -0.52
N LYS A 296 8.18 -11.43 -1.78
CA LYS A 296 9.17 -10.59 -2.51
C LYS A 296 9.82 -9.49 -1.65
N SER A 297 9.01 -8.53 -1.15
CA SER A 297 9.51 -7.39 -0.39
C SER A 297 10.21 -7.81 0.92
N THR A 298 9.77 -8.92 1.53
CA THR A 298 10.44 -9.52 2.69
C THR A 298 11.81 -10.07 2.31
N PHE A 299 11.93 -10.84 1.22
CA PHE A 299 13.24 -11.32 0.74
C PHE A 299 14.17 -10.15 0.39
N SER A 300 13.67 -9.15 -0.32
CA SER A 300 14.42 -7.92 -0.67
C SER A 300 14.93 -7.20 0.57
N ARG A 301 14.08 -6.97 1.59
CA ARG A 301 14.49 -6.35 2.86
C ARG A 301 15.53 -7.19 3.62
N LEU A 302 15.35 -8.51 3.68
CA LEU A 302 16.32 -9.44 4.28
C LEU A 302 17.68 -9.39 3.55
N PHE A 303 17.70 -9.24 2.21
CA PHE A 303 18.92 -9.18 1.43
C PHE A 303 19.65 -7.83 1.56
N VAL A 304 18.92 -6.72 1.46
CA VAL A 304 19.45 -5.36 1.69
C VAL A 304 20.06 -5.27 3.09
N ASN A 305 19.37 -5.77 4.11
CA ASN A 305 19.85 -5.76 5.50
C ASN A 305 21.14 -6.60 5.69
N ARG A 306 21.26 -7.75 5.01
CA ARG A 306 22.52 -8.52 4.98
C ARG A 306 23.63 -7.73 4.30
N LEU A 307 23.37 -7.11 3.16
CA LEU A 307 24.39 -6.39 2.39
C LEU A 307 24.94 -5.17 3.14
N VAL A 308 24.08 -4.32 3.73
CA VAL A 308 24.54 -3.12 4.47
C VAL A 308 25.25 -3.46 5.78
N THR A 309 24.94 -4.60 6.41
CA THR A 309 25.59 -5.06 7.66
C THR A 309 26.69 -6.10 7.47
N ASP A 310 27.04 -6.45 6.23
CA ASP A 310 28.12 -7.41 5.96
C ASP A 310 29.50 -6.79 6.15
N ARG A 311 30.35 -7.39 7.00
CA ARG A 311 31.68 -6.86 7.36
C ARG A 311 32.54 -6.59 6.10
N PRO A 312 32.89 -5.33 5.77
CA PRO A 312 33.94 -5.04 4.81
C PRO A 312 35.32 -5.18 5.47
N PRO A 313 36.42 -5.29 4.68
CA PRO A 313 37.77 -5.10 5.20
C PRO A 313 38.06 -3.64 5.60
N SER A 314 37.28 -2.68 5.08
CA SER A 314 37.34 -1.26 5.43
C SER A 314 36.27 -0.89 6.46
N HIS A 315 36.52 0.17 7.23
CA HIS A 315 35.55 0.72 8.19
C HIS A 315 34.46 1.62 7.56
N ALA A 316 34.33 1.62 6.24
CA ALA A 316 33.34 2.45 5.53
C ALA A 316 31.94 1.77 5.54
N PRO A 317 30.85 2.54 5.72
CA PRO A 317 29.50 1.98 5.64
C PRO A 317 29.20 1.51 4.21
N LYS A 318 28.66 0.29 4.08
CA LYS A 318 28.21 -0.23 2.78
C LYS A 318 26.96 0.51 2.32
N ARG A 319 26.97 0.91 1.05
CA ARG A 319 25.81 1.47 0.33
C ARG A 319 25.21 0.36 -0.53
N VAL A 320 23.89 0.28 -0.56
CA VAL A 320 23.12 -0.65 -1.39
C VAL A 320 22.07 0.15 -2.14
N VAL A 321 21.81 -0.19 -3.39
CA VAL A 321 20.77 0.46 -4.18
C VAL A 321 19.54 -0.43 -4.25
N VAL A 322 18.37 0.16 -4.03
CA VAL A 322 17.07 -0.47 -4.28
C VAL A 322 16.41 0.28 -5.42
N LEU A 323 16.05 -0.44 -6.48
CA LEU A 323 15.13 0.02 -7.52
C LEU A 323 13.78 -0.62 -7.23
N ASP A 324 12.87 0.18 -6.69
CA ASP A 324 11.54 -0.27 -6.27
C ASP A 324 10.51 0.08 -7.35
N LEU A 325 9.96 -0.96 -7.97
CA LEU A 325 9.04 -0.87 -9.11
C LEU A 325 7.63 -1.38 -8.76
N ASP A 326 7.29 -1.61 -7.49
CA ASP A 326 5.91 -1.90 -7.09
C ASP A 326 5.20 -0.60 -6.65
N PRO A 327 4.37 0.03 -7.51
CA PRO A 327 3.65 1.26 -7.14
C PRO A 327 2.50 0.97 -6.16
N GLY A 328 2.13 -0.29 -5.96
CA GLY A 328 1.05 -0.71 -5.06
C GLY A 328 1.53 -0.98 -3.63
N GLN A 329 2.76 -1.43 -3.42
CA GLN A 329 3.36 -1.60 -2.08
C GLN A 329 4.85 -1.21 -2.05
N PRO A 330 5.20 0.06 -2.35
CA PRO A 330 6.58 0.53 -2.31
C PRO A 330 7.11 0.58 -0.86
N GLU A 331 8.40 0.37 -0.69
CA GLU A 331 9.04 0.32 0.65
C GLU A 331 9.36 1.73 1.18
N TYR A 332 10.08 2.52 0.38
CA TYR A 332 10.72 3.78 0.83
C TYR A 332 10.04 5.05 0.30
N ALA A 333 9.12 4.94 -0.65
CA ALA A 333 8.43 6.04 -1.30
C ALA A 333 6.89 5.94 -1.09
N PRO A 334 6.11 7.01 -1.32
CA PRO A 334 4.65 6.93 -1.24
C PRO A 334 4.03 6.01 -2.29
N ALA A 335 2.85 5.46 -2.00
CA ALA A 335 2.07 4.68 -2.96
C ALA A 335 1.79 5.45 -4.26
N GLY A 336 1.74 4.74 -5.39
CA GLY A 336 1.62 5.33 -6.72
C GLY A 336 2.94 5.89 -7.30
N THR A 337 4.10 5.46 -6.76
CA THR A 337 5.41 5.87 -7.26
C THR A 337 6.38 4.68 -7.46
N LEU A 338 7.32 4.85 -8.38
CA LEU A 338 8.48 3.98 -8.61
C LEU A 338 9.74 4.78 -8.20
N SER A 339 10.72 4.16 -7.56
CA SER A 339 11.84 4.92 -6.97
C SER A 339 13.20 4.21 -7.01
N LEU A 340 14.26 5.02 -7.07
CA LEU A 340 15.65 4.59 -6.92
C LEU A 340 16.22 5.13 -5.61
N VAL A 341 16.61 4.25 -4.70
CA VAL A 341 16.95 4.59 -3.30
C VAL A 341 18.31 4.03 -2.91
N VAL A 342 19.17 4.88 -2.33
CA VAL A 342 20.45 4.48 -1.73
C VAL A 342 20.23 4.25 -0.24
N VAL A 343 20.44 3.00 0.18
CA VAL A 343 20.30 2.52 1.55
C VAL A 343 21.69 2.39 2.20
N THR A 344 21.85 2.95 3.39
CA THR A 344 23.14 3.00 4.14
C THR A 344 23.06 2.37 5.54
N LYS A 345 21.84 2.08 6.01
CA LYS A 345 21.51 1.44 7.29
C LYS A 345 20.51 0.31 7.07
N PRO A 346 20.45 -0.70 7.95
CA PRO A 346 19.44 -1.74 7.85
C PRO A 346 18.03 -1.14 8.02
N ASN A 347 17.10 -1.55 7.17
CA ASN A 347 15.69 -1.24 7.32
C ASN A 347 15.06 -2.22 8.32
N LEU A 348 14.78 -1.70 9.51
CA LEU A 348 14.26 -2.46 10.66
C LEU A 348 12.86 -1.97 11.06
N GLY A 349 12.07 -1.51 10.09
CA GLY A 349 10.69 -1.07 10.26
C GLY A 349 9.74 -1.61 9.19
N THR A 350 8.54 -1.05 9.16
CA THR A 350 7.51 -1.29 8.12
C THR A 350 7.42 -0.05 7.22
N PRO A 351 6.88 -0.11 5.99
CA PRO A 351 6.90 1.02 5.05
C PRO A 351 6.29 2.32 5.61
N PHE A 352 5.26 2.22 6.44
CA PHE A 352 4.65 3.38 7.12
C PHE A 352 5.50 3.98 8.26
N THR A 353 6.68 3.44 8.59
CA THR A 353 7.63 4.08 9.54
C THR A 353 8.71 4.91 8.86
N HIS A 354 8.79 4.88 7.52
CA HIS A 354 9.75 5.65 6.73
C HIS A 354 9.21 6.10 5.34
N PRO A 355 7.92 6.45 5.18
CA PRO A 355 7.33 6.67 3.86
C PRO A 355 7.83 7.98 3.24
N GLY A 356 8.54 7.91 2.11
CA GLY A 356 9.11 9.09 1.46
C GLY A 356 10.24 9.76 2.26
N ALA A 357 10.79 9.10 3.28
CA ALA A 357 11.73 9.70 4.23
C ALA A 357 13.15 9.82 3.65
N ASN A 358 13.38 10.82 2.80
CA ASN A 358 14.70 11.16 2.26
C ASN A 358 15.67 11.55 3.38
N THR A 359 16.45 10.58 3.83
CA THR A 359 17.29 10.64 5.04
C THR A 359 18.72 10.19 4.73
N PRO A 360 19.70 10.46 5.60
CA PRO A 360 21.04 9.87 5.50
C PRO A 360 21.05 8.33 5.50
N ALA A 361 19.99 7.70 6.03
CA ALA A 361 19.77 6.25 6.04
C ALA A 361 19.20 5.73 4.71
N PHE A 362 18.20 6.43 4.16
CA PHE A 362 17.45 6.07 2.96
C PHE A 362 17.34 7.30 2.05
N ASN A 363 18.26 7.46 1.10
CA ASN A 363 18.32 8.61 0.21
C ASN A 363 17.64 8.30 -1.12
N ILE A 364 16.47 8.89 -1.37
CA ILE A 364 15.78 8.78 -2.66
C ILE A 364 16.57 9.62 -3.68
N ARG A 365 17.06 8.97 -4.74
CA ARG A 365 17.90 9.57 -5.78
C ARG A 365 17.07 10.10 -6.94
N ARG A 366 16.04 9.33 -7.34
CA ARG A 366 15.06 9.68 -8.37
C ARG A 366 13.76 8.92 -8.09
N CYS A 367 12.64 9.51 -8.45
CA CYS A 367 11.30 9.01 -8.17
C CYS A 367 10.34 9.48 -9.26
N HIS A 368 9.45 8.61 -9.71
CA HIS A 368 8.42 8.90 -10.72
C HIS A 368 7.07 8.41 -10.25
N SER A 369 6.02 9.20 -10.44
CA SER A 369 4.66 8.78 -10.15
C SER A 369 3.99 8.21 -11.39
N MET A 370 3.35 7.05 -11.21
CA MET A 370 2.41 6.48 -12.18
C MET A 370 1.04 7.17 -12.14
N ALA A 371 0.81 8.08 -11.19
CA ALA A 371 -0.50 8.57 -10.75
C ALA A 371 -1.51 7.43 -10.49
N SER A 372 -1.04 6.24 -10.14
CA SER A 372 -1.79 4.99 -10.12
C SER A 372 -1.07 3.95 -9.27
N VAL A 373 -1.82 3.16 -8.50
CA VAL A 373 -1.28 2.05 -7.67
C VAL A 373 -1.05 0.75 -8.44
N THR A 374 -1.12 0.78 -9.78
CA THR A 374 -0.90 -0.41 -10.65
C THR A 374 -0.22 -0.04 -11.98
N PRO A 375 0.74 -0.85 -12.48
CA PRO A 375 1.27 -0.70 -13.84
C PRO A 375 0.22 -0.86 -14.95
N ALA A 376 -0.93 -1.45 -14.64
CA ALA A 376 -1.98 -1.74 -15.62
C ALA A 376 -2.69 -0.50 -16.20
N SER A 377 -2.55 0.68 -15.58
CA SER A 377 -3.09 1.94 -16.13
C SER A 377 -2.27 2.43 -17.33
N ASP A 378 -0.94 2.33 -17.27
CA ASP A 378 -0.04 2.65 -18.38
C ASP A 378 1.23 1.78 -18.33
N PRO A 379 1.25 0.67 -19.10
CA PRO A 379 2.42 -0.18 -19.29
C PRO A 379 3.65 0.53 -19.88
N ASP A 380 3.45 1.49 -20.79
CA ASP A 380 4.51 2.17 -21.52
C ASP A 380 5.21 3.20 -20.62
N LEU A 381 4.44 4.00 -19.86
CA LEU A 381 4.99 4.89 -18.83
C LEU A 381 5.70 4.10 -17.72
N TYR A 382 5.14 2.97 -17.29
CA TYR A 382 5.77 2.11 -16.27
C TYR A 382 7.15 1.65 -16.74
N LEU A 383 7.27 1.16 -17.98
CA LEU A 383 8.53 0.72 -18.54
C LEU A 383 9.50 1.89 -18.75
N ALA A 384 9.03 3.04 -19.24
CA ALA A 384 9.84 4.24 -19.43
C ALA A 384 10.42 4.75 -18.09
N CYS A 385 9.60 4.80 -17.04
CA CYS A 385 10.03 5.18 -15.70
C CYS A 385 11.06 4.17 -15.14
N ALA A 386 10.80 2.87 -15.28
CA ALA A 386 11.73 1.83 -14.83
C ALA A 386 13.09 1.92 -15.54
N MET A 387 13.10 2.25 -16.84
CA MET A 387 14.33 2.43 -17.61
C MET A 387 15.10 3.69 -17.19
N ASP A 388 14.45 4.82 -17.01
CA ASP A 388 15.12 6.06 -16.57
C ASP A 388 15.70 5.96 -15.15
N LEU A 389 14.99 5.29 -14.23
CA LEU A 389 15.52 4.96 -12.90
C LEU A 389 16.71 4.00 -12.99
N PHE A 390 16.66 2.98 -13.85
CA PHE A 390 17.79 2.08 -14.08
C PHE A 390 18.99 2.79 -14.72
N ASP A 391 18.77 3.71 -15.65
CA ASP A 391 19.82 4.48 -16.31
C ASP A 391 20.47 5.50 -15.38
N THR A 392 19.68 6.09 -14.48
CA THR A 392 20.21 6.87 -13.34
C THR A 392 21.13 6.02 -12.47
N TYR A 393 20.77 4.76 -12.18
CA TYR A 393 21.68 3.82 -11.50
C TYR A 393 22.93 3.50 -12.34
N ARG A 394 22.78 3.17 -13.63
CA ARG A 394 23.90 2.83 -14.53
C ARG A 394 24.93 3.96 -14.64
N LYS A 395 24.48 5.21 -14.53
CA LYS A 395 25.31 6.41 -14.64
C LYS A 395 26.00 6.79 -13.33
N ASP A 396 25.25 6.83 -12.22
CA ASP A 396 25.70 7.46 -10.97
C ASP A 396 26.09 6.45 -9.86
N LEU A 397 25.73 5.16 -9.98
CA LEU A 397 25.73 4.20 -8.86
C LEU A 397 26.14 2.75 -9.23
N ALA A 398 26.62 2.51 -10.44
CA ALA A 398 26.85 1.16 -10.98
C ALA A 398 27.97 0.34 -10.30
N ASP A 399 28.72 0.96 -9.38
CA ASP A 399 29.71 0.34 -8.50
C ASP A 399 29.08 -0.41 -7.30
N LEU A 400 27.81 -0.10 -6.98
CA LEU A 400 27.07 -0.62 -5.83
C LEU A 400 26.23 -1.86 -6.18
N PRO A 401 25.90 -2.73 -5.21
CA PRO A 401 24.93 -3.80 -5.41
C PRO A 401 23.52 -3.23 -5.57
N LEU A 402 22.73 -3.81 -6.49
CA LEU A 402 21.38 -3.39 -6.84
C LEU A 402 20.36 -4.51 -6.54
N ILE A 403 19.30 -4.18 -5.82
CA ILE A 403 18.12 -5.03 -5.69
C ILE A 403 16.98 -4.37 -6.48
N VAL A 404 16.39 -5.10 -7.42
CA VAL A 404 15.19 -4.66 -8.16
C VAL A 404 13.98 -5.39 -7.59
N ASN A 405 13.04 -4.66 -6.99
CA ASN A 405 11.76 -5.20 -6.51
C ASN A 405 10.70 -4.96 -7.59
N THR A 406 9.99 -6.00 -8.03
CA THR A 406 8.97 -5.90 -9.10
C THR A 406 7.55 -6.10 -8.54
N PRO A 407 6.51 -5.60 -9.22
CA PRO A 407 5.13 -5.81 -8.79
C PRO A 407 4.70 -7.28 -8.95
N GLY A 408 3.61 -7.65 -8.27
CA GLY A 408 3.04 -9.02 -8.30
C GLY A 408 2.29 -9.40 -9.58
N TRP A 409 2.69 -8.88 -10.76
CA TRP A 409 2.02 -9.11 -12.04
C TRP A 409 2.90 -10.02 -12.91
N ILE A 410 2.45 -11.26 -13.14
CA ILE A 410 3.27 -12.37 -13.68
C ILE A 410 2.63 -13.14 -14.85
N LEU A 411 1.53 -12.60 -15.40
CA LEU A 411 0.73 -13.20 -16.48
C LEU A 411 0.33 -12.12 -17.50
N GLY A 412 0.14 -12.51 -18.77
CA GLY A 412 -0.23 -11.60 -19.86
C GLY A 412 0.71 -10.40 -19.96
N THR A 413 0.17 -9.19 -20.08
CA THR A 413 0.95 -7.93 -20.14
C THR A 413 1.90 -7.74 -18.95
N GLY A 414 1.61 -8.32 -17.78
CA GLY A 414 2.55 -8.31 -16.65
C GLY A 414 3.78 -9.19 -16.87
N LEU A 415 3.61 -10.32 -17.57
CA LEU A 415 4.71 -11.21 -17.98
C LEU A 415 5.53 -10.57 -19.12
N ASP A 416 4.87 -9.92 -20.08
CA ASP A 416 5.53 -9.16 -21.16
C ASP A 416 6.46 -8.08 -20.56
N LEU A 417 5.91 -7.20 -19.71
CA LEU A 417 6.64 -6.13 -19.03
C LEU A 417 7.80 -6.66 -18.17
N LEU A 418 7.59 -7.76 -17.44
CA LEU A 418 8.61 -8.34 -16.58
C LEU A 418 9.75 -9.00 -17.38
N SER A 419 9.42 -9.64 -18.51
CA SER A 419 10.41 -10.21 -19.43
C SER A 419 11.24 -9.13 -20.11
N GLU A 420 10.59 -8.09 -20.63
CA GLU A 420 11.25 -6.93 -21.24
C GLU A 420 12.12 -6.15 -20.22
N LEU A 421 11.66 -6.01 -18.97
CA LEU A 421 12.46 -5.46 -17.87
C LEU A 421 13.73 -6.29 -17.60
N ILE A 422 13.63 -7.63 -17.57
CA ILE A 422 14.78 -8.53 -17.39
C ILE A 422 15.74 -8.41 -18.59
N GLU A 423 15.24 -8.38 -19.81
CA GLU A 423 16.08 -8.26 -21.01
C GLU A 423 16.85 -6.94 -21.06
N LYS A 424 16.19 -5.81 -20.80
CA LYS A 424 16.82 -4.48 -20.82
C LYS A 424 17.77 -4.26 -19.64
N THR A 425 17.39 -4.67 -18.43
CA THR A 425 18.25 -4.49 -17.23
C THR A 425 19.38 -5.52 -17.14
N SER A 426 19.20 -6.70 -17.76
CA SER A 426 20.17 -7.81 -17.79
C SER A 426 20.79 -8.11 -16.41
N PRO A 427 19.98 -8.44 -15.40
CA PRO A 427 20.43 -8.57 -14.02
C PRO A 427 21.42 -9.73 -13.84
N GLY A 428 22.28 -9.66 -12.82
CA GLY A 428 23.22 -10.73 -12.48
C GLY A 428 22.55 -11.99 -11.93
N GLU A 429 21.32 -11.87 -11.43
CA GLU A 429 20.46 -12.94 -10.92
C GLU A 429 18.99 -12.51 -11.05
N VAL A 430 18.12 -13.43 -11.47
CA VAL A 430 16.66 -13.33 -11.35
C VAL A 430 16.17 -14.35 -10.34
N LEU A 431 15.43 -13.87 -9.34
CA LEU A 431 14.78 -14.70 -8.32
C LEU A 431 13.28 -14.70 -8.57
N TYR A 432 12.72 -15.88 -8.82
CA TYR A 432 11.28 -16.07 -8.94
C TYR A 432 10.74 -16.70 -7.65
N MET A 433 9.93 -15.95 -6.91
CA MET A 433 9.46 -16.28 -5.56
C MET A 433 8.24 -17.24 -5.59
N SER A 434 8.30 -18.29 -6.40
CA SER A 434 7.42 -19.46 -6.30
C SER A 434 8.09 -20.69 -6.93
N GLU A 435 7.91 -21.87 -6.33
CA GLU A 435 8.25 -23.17 -6.93
C GLU A 435 7.03 -23.81 -7.63
N GLU A 436 5.83 -23.25 -7.43
CA GLU A 436 4.55 -23.69 -8.01
C GLU A 436 4.01 -22.62 -8.99
N GLY A 437 4.91 -22.02 -9.77
CA GLY A 437 4.54 -21.02 -10.78
C GLY A 437 3.86 -21.64 -12.01
N PRO A 438 3.03 -20.88 -12.75
CA PRO A 438 2.58 -21.29 -14.08
C PRO A 438 3.80 -21.53 -14.99
N LEU A 439 3.81 -22.65 -15.71
CA LEU A 439 4.96 -23.04 -16.56
C LEU A 439 5.28 -21.96 -17.61
N GLU A 440 4.25 -21.37 -18.22
CA GLU A 440 4.37 -20.24 -19.16
C GLU A 440 5.14 -19.05 -18.57
N THR A 441 4.82 -18.67 -17.32
CA THR A 441 5.56 -17.63 -16.57
C THR A 441 7.01 -18.04 -16.36
N VAL A 442 7.26 -19.27 -15.90
CA VAL A 442 8.61 -19.74 -15.57
C VAL A 442 9.49 -19.83 -16.82
N ASP A 443 8.97 -20.37 -17.93
CA ASP A 443 9.72 -20.53 -19.17
C ASP A 443 10.01 -19.20 -19.86
N ALA A 444 9.05 -18.26 -19.89
CA ALA A 444 9.27 -16.92 -20.44
C ALA A 444 10.33 -16.13 -19.65
N LEU A 445 10.23 -16.12 -18.31
CA LEU A 445 11.22 -15.44 -17.46
C LEU A 445 12.60 -16.11 -17.54
N ARG A 446 12.66 -17.43 -17.67
CA ARG A 446 13.91 -18.18 -17.89
C ARG A 446 14.54 -17.86 -19.25
N ALA A 447 13.73 -17.71 -20.30
CA ALA A 447 14.20 -17.33 -21.64
C ALA A 447 14.74 -15.88 -21.70
N ALA A 448 14.09 -14.94 -21.00
CA ALA A 448 14.58 -13.56 -20.86
C ALA A 448 15.89 -13.46 -20.04
N THR A 449 16.16 -14.41 -19.15
CA THR A 449 17.28 -14.37 -18.19
C THR A 449 18.60 -14.85 -18.80
N LYS A 450 19.54 -13.93 -19.01
CA LYS A 450 20.85 -14.16 -19.64
C LYS A 450 21.93 -14.77 -18.73
N THR A 451 21.66 -14.92 -17.43
CA THR A 451 22.70 -15.07 -16.38
C THR A 451 22.43 -16.23 -15.42
N ALA A 452 21.52 -16.03 -14.47
CA ALA A 452 21.10 -17.02 -13.48
C ALA A 452 19.63 -16.78 -13.13
N PHE A 453 18.81 -17.81 -13.27
CA PHE A 453 17.40 -17.81 -12.88
C PHE A 453 17.22 -18.85 -11.76
N THR A 454 16.67 -18.43 -10.62
CA THR A 454 16.47 -19.29 -9.46
C THR A 454 15.04 -19.17 -8.93
N GLU A 455 14.35 -20.29 -8.87
CA GLU A 455 13.07 -20.43 -8.15
C GLU A 455 13.31 -20.59 -6.63
N LEU A 456 12.39 -20.06 -5.83
CA LEU A 456 12.40 -20.14 -4.36
C LEU A 456 10.99 -20.39 -3.84
N PRO A 457 10.81 -21.11 -2.71
CA PRO A 457 9.49 -21.35 -2.13
C PRO A 457 8.83 -20.03 -1.79
N SER A 458 7.53 -19.91 -2.09
CA SER A 458 6.75 -18.74 -1.65
C SER A 458 6.51 -18.80 -0.14
N GLN A 459 6.29 -17.65 0.48
CA GLN A 459 5.84 -17.56 1.87
C GLN A 459 4.65 -16.61 1.96
N GLN A 460 3.46 -17.18 1.77
CA GLN A 460 2.19 -16.47 2.02
C GLN A 460 2.02 -16.22 3.54
N SER A 461 1.23 -15.22 3.90
CA SER A 461 0.95 -14.91 5.30
C SER A 461 -0.27 -15.69 5.79
N GLU A 462 -0.08 -16.58 6.76
CA GLU A 462 -1.15 -17.37 7.40
C GLU A 462 -2.20 -16.51 8.11
N PHE A 463 -1.85 -15.26 8.44
CA PHE A 463 -2.74 -14.27 9.02
C PHE A 463 -2.42 -12.89 8.44
N THR A 464 -3.45 -12.06 8.26
CA THR A 464 -3.29 -10.62 8.02
C THR A 464 -4.31 -9.83 8.83
N SER A 465 -3.89 -8.70 9.36
CA SER A 465 -4.75 -7.77 10.12
C SER A 465 -5.10 -6.50 9.32
N ARG A 466 -4.58 -6.36 8.10
CA ARG A 466 -4.72 -5.18 7.23
C ARG A 466 -4.62 -5.61 5.77
N THR A 467 -5.62 -5.29 4.96
CA THR A 467 -5.59 -5.49 3.50
C THR A 467 -4.48 -4.67 2.84
N ALA A 468 -4.13 -4.98 1.59
CA ALA A 468 -3.16 -4.17 0.84
C ALA A 468 -3.58 -2.68 0.75
N ALA A 469 -4.88 -2.40 0.65
CA ALA A 469 -5.42 -1.04 0.67
C ALA A 469 -5.26 -0.36 2.05
N HIS A 470 -5.54 -1.08 3.15
CA HIS A 470 -5.28 -0.57 4.50
C HIS A 470 -3.79 -0.23 4.71
N LEU A 471 -2.87 -1.02 4.15
CA LEU A 471 -1.43 -0.75 4.24
C LEU A 471 -1.01 0.48 3.43
N ARG A 472 -1.52 0.66 2.20
CA ARG A 472 -1.32 1.90 1.43
C ARG A 472 -1.86 3.12 2.17
N ALA A 473 -3.08 3.04 2.71
CA ALA A 473 -3.69 4.12 3.48
C ALA A 473 -2.85 4.50 4.73
N MET A 474 -2.34 3.51 5.48
CA MET A 474 -1.42 3.75 6.60
C MET A 474 -0.11 4.43 6.14
N GLN A 475 0.45 4.02 5.02
CA GLN A 475 1.68 4.59 4.47
C GLN A 475 1.49 6.05 4.02
N THR A 476 0.44 6.33 3.25
CA THR A 476 0.11 7.66 2.74
C THR A 476 -0.31 8.62 3.87
N MET A 477 -1.10 8.16 4.84
CA MET A 477 -1.40 8.92 6.05
C MET A 477 -0.12 9.28 6.80
N SER A 478 0.72 8.28 7.11
CA SER A 478 1.99 8.49 7.81
C SER A 478 2.90 9.50 7.10
N TYR A 479 2.94 9.49 5.76
CA TYR A 479 3.65 10.49 4.94
C TYR A 479 3.15 11.92 5.18
N PHE A 480 1.83 12.18 5.11
CA PHE A 480 1.30 13.54 5.28
C PHE A 480 1.45 14.09 6.71
N HIS A 481 1.48 13.22 7.71
CA HIS A 481 1.76 13.56 9.11
C HIS A 481 3.25 13.74 9.45
N LEU A 482 4.19 13.52 8.51
CA LEU A 482 5.60 13.81 8.75
C LEU A 482 5.82 15.29 9.11
N GLN A 483 6.70 15.52 10.10
CA GLN A 483 7.15 16.85 10.49
C GLN A 483 8.40 17.25 9.68
N GLU A 484 8.45 18.51 9.24
CA GLU A 484 9.61 19.07 8.55
C GLU A 484 10.82 19.08 9.49
N MET A 485 11.92 18.45 9.06
CA MET A 485 13.13 18.29 9.86
C MET A 485 13.96 19.57 9.80
N ALA A 486 13.65 20.53 10.68
CA ALA A 486 14.36 21.80 10.79
C ALA A 486 15.89 21.58 10.89
N THR A 487 16.63 22.05 9.89
CA THR A 487 18.09 21.86 9.73
C THR A 487 18.94 22.74 10.65
N SER A 488 18.33 23.33 11.69
CA SER A 488 18.99 24.12 12.71
C SER A 488 19.55 23.25 13.84
N SER A 489 20.87 23.11 13.88
CA SER A 489 21.62 22.65 15.06
C SER A 489 22.97 23.37 15.08
N PRO A 490 23.44 23.89 16.24
CA PRO A 490 24.77 24.48 16.34
C PRO A 490 25.88 23.47 16.02
N GLU A 491 27.05 23.99 15.68
CA GLU A 491 28.22 23.23 15.23
C GLU A 491 28.62 22.12 16.23
N GLY A 492 28.99 20.94 15.71
CA GLY A 492 29.62 19.86 16.47
C GLY A 492 28.72 18.71 16.93
N SER A 493 27.39 18.85 16.91
CA SER A 493 26.50 17.71 17.24
C SER A 493 26.39 16.72 16.09
N LYS A 494 26.55 15.41 16.37
CA LYS A 494 26.31 14.34 15.37
C LYS A 494 24.83 14.31 15.03
N LEU A 495 24.49 14.68 13.79
CA LEU A 495 23.11 14.84 13.32
C LEU A 495 22.35 13.50 13.22
N THR A 496 21.80 13.03 14.34
CA THR A 496 20.91 11.86 14.38
C THR A 496 19.51 12.24 13.88
N THR A 497 19.34 12.34 12.56
CA THR A 497 18.05 12.59 11.91
C THR A 497 17.07 11.42 12.15
N SER A 498 16.27 11.51 13.20
CA SER A 498 15.20 10.56 13.51
C SER A 498 13.85 11.19 13.13
N THR A 499 13.09 10.49 12.30
CA THR A 499 11.79 10.88 11.76
C THR A 499 10.78 11.20 12.88
N LYS A 500 9.93 12.20 12.66
CA LYS A 500 8.87 12.61 13.60
C LYS A 500 7.54 12.82 12.88
N TRP A 501 6.46 12.61 13.62
CA TRP A 501 5.09 12.72 13.14
C TRP A 501 4.28 13.68 14.00
N ASN A 502 3.43 14.48 13.37
CA ASN A 502 2.42 15.30 14.04
C ASN A 502 1.12 14.51 14.17
N PRO A 503 0.65 14.17 15.39
CA PRO A 503 -0.56 13.39 15.59
C PRO A 503 -1.86 14.20 15.60
N SER A 504 -1.81 15.52 15.40
CA SER A 504 -3.01 16.33 15.17
C SER A 504 -3.57 16.11 13.76
N PRO A 505 -4.89 16.24 13.57
CA PRO A 505 -5.52 16.21 12.25
C PRO A 505 -4.87 17.16 11.23
N LEU A 506 -4.90 16.79 9.96
CA LEU A 506 -4.44 17.61 8.85
C LEU A 506 -5.27 18.91 8.71
N SER A 507 -6.50 18.94 9.21
CA SER A 507 -7.32 20.16 9.35
C SER A 507 -6.63 21.25 10.19
N CYS A 508 -5.83 20.85 11.19
CA CYS A 508 -5.08 21.75 12.07
C CYS A 508 -3.70 22.14 11.51
N LYS A 509 -3.22 21.50 10.44
CA LYS A 509 -1.95 21.84 9.78
C LYS A 509 -2.16 23.07 8.87
N PRO A 510 -1.41 24.17 9.04
CA PRO A 510 -1.47 25.30 8.11
C PRO A 510 -1.09 24.85 6.69
N PRO A 511 -1.91 25.14 5.66
CA PRO A 511 -1.61 24.78 4.29
C PRO A 511 -0.54 25.71 3.68
N LEU A 512 0.24 25.17 2.75
CA LEU A 512 1.04 25.97 1.83
C LEU A 512 0.11 26.66 0.83
N LEU A 513 0.10 27.99 0.83
CA LEU A 513 -0.71 28.80 -0.08
C LEU A 513 0.03 29.02 -1.40
N VAL A 514 -0.56 28.55 -2.50
CA VAL A 514 0.07 28.53 -3.83
C VAL A 514 -0.80 29.29 -4.82
N LYS A 515 -0.43 30.55 -5.14
CA LYS A 515 -1.15 31.35 -6.14
C LYS A 515 -1.13 30.68 -7.51
N TYR A 516 -2.29 30.42 -8.11
CA TYR A 516 -2.37 29.76 -9.42
C TYR A 516 -2.55 30.75 -10.58
N SER A 517 -3.31 31.83 -10.37
CA SER A 517 -3.50 32.90 -11.37
C SER A 517 -2.64 34.13 -11.02
N SER A 518 -1.41 34.16 -11.53
CA SER A 518 -0.55 35.35 -11.57
C SER A 518 0.60 35.19 -12.57
N PRO A 519 1.29 36.26 -13.01
CA PRO A 519 2.51 36.16 -13.83
C PRO A 519 3.63 35.36 -13.16
N THR A 520 3.61 35.23 -11.83
CA THR A 520 4.57 34.49 -11.01
C THR A 520 3.98 33.19 -10.42
N ARG A 521 2.96 32.62 -11.10
CA ARG A 521 2.17 31.46 -10.67
C ARG A 521 3.00 30.35 -10.01
N GLY A 522 2.43 29.78 -8.95
CA GLY A 522 3.01 28.80 -8.04
C GLY A 522 3.23 27.41 -8.68
N ILE A 523 2.39 27.07 -9.65
CA ILE A 523 2.50 25.88 -10.51
C ILE A 523 2.36 26.31 -11.98
N LEU A 524 2.85 25.48 -12.90
CA LEU A 524 2.65 25.65 -14.33
C LEU A 524 1.19 25.34 -14.71
N GLY A 525 0.67 24.23 -14.18
CA GLY A 525 -0.73 23.83 -14.29
C GLY A 525 -1.00 22.47 -13.63
N PHE A 526 -2.27 22.05 -13.67
CA PHE A 526 -2.68 20.67 -13.47
C PHE A 526 -2.48 19.85 -14.75
N LEU A 527 -2.24 18.56 -14.59
CA LEU A 527 -2.20 17.55 -15.67
C LEU A 527 -2.89 16.29 -15.16
N SER A 528 -3.71 15.64 -16.00
CA SER A 528 -4.32 14.33 -15.66
C SER A 528 -3.76 13.22 -16.55
N TYR A 529 -3.64 12.02 -15.97
CA TYR A 529 -3.47 10.74 -16.68
C TYR A 529 -4.74 9.88 -16.54
N ASP A 530 -4.95 8.96 -17.50
CA ASP A 530 -6.01 7.94 -17.58
C ASP A 530 -7.43 8.51 -17.79
N TYR A 531 -7.76 9.64 -17.16
CA TYR A 531 -9.05 10.33 -17.34
C TYR A 531 -8.89 11.85 -17.44
N GLN A 532 -9.40 12.41 -18.54
CA GLN A 532 -9.51 13.85 -18.75
C GLN A 532 -10.95 14.29 -18.42
N CYS A 533 -11.12 15.07 -17.36
CA CYS A 533 -12.41 15.69 -17.03
C CYS A 533 -12.64 16.98 -17.87
N PRO A 534 -13.90 17.38 -18.10
CA PRO A 534 -14.22 18.69 -18.66
C PRO A 534 -13.63 19.82 -17.79
N PRO A 535 -13.16 20.95 -18.37
CA PRO A 535 -12.53 22.04 -17.61
C PRO A 535 -13.39 22.59 -16.46
N GLU A 536 -14.71 22.66 -16.66
CA GLU A 536 -15.72 23.08 -15.68
C GLU A 536 -15.93 22.10 -14.52
N LEU A 537 -15.42 20.86 -14.62
CA LEU A 537 -15.44 19.87 -13.53
C LEU A 537 -14.06 19.65 -12.91
N LEU A 538 -12.99 20.23 -13.46
CA LEU A 538 -11.62 20.00 -12.97
C LEU A 538 -11.46 20.44 -11.52
N ALA A 539 -11.99 21.61 -11.15
CA ALA A 539 -11.91 22.15 -9.78
C ALA A 539 -12.47 21.18 -8.74
N ASP A 540 -13.70 20.71 -8.93
CA ASP A 540 -14.36 19.74 -8.04
C ASP A 540 -13.73 18.34 -8.11
N THR A 541 -13.16 17.96 -9.26
CA THR A 541 -12.47 16.67 -9.42
C THR A 541 -11.20 16.59 -8.58
N VAL A 542 -10.37 17.64 -8.56
CA VAL A 542 -9.07 17.61 -7.84
C VAL A 542 -9.16 18.03 -6.38
N ASN A 543 -10.22 18.73 -5.98
CA ASN A 543 -10.41 19.20 -4.61
C ASN A 543 -10.58 18.03 -3.63
N GLY A 544 -9.85 18.06 -2.51
CA GLY A 544 -9.77 16.97 -1.54
C GLY A 544 -8.80 15.84 -1.91
N LEU A 545 -8.34 15.72 -3.16
CA LEU A 545 -7.53 14.58 -3.61
C LEU A 545 -6.02 14.71 -3.32
N VAL A 546 -5.37 13.54 -3.35
CA VAL A 546 -3.90 13.42 -3.38
C VAL A 546 -3.42 13.53 -4.83
N LEU A 547 -2.39 14.34 -5.05
CA LEU A 547 -1.77 14.62 -6.34
C LEU A 547 -0.25 14.45 -6.24
N ALA A 548 0.43 14.12 -7.32
CA ALA A 548 1.90 14.15 -7.36
C ALA A 548 2.41 15.55 -7.73
N ALA A 549 3.36 16.07 -6.97
CA ALA A 549 4.14 17.24 -7.36
C ALA A 549 5.30 16.77 -8.26
N VAL A 550 5.25 17.17 -9.54
CA VAL A 550 6.25 16.79 -10.54
C VAL A 550 7.03 18.03 -10.97
N GLU A 551 8.35 17.94 -10.84
CA GLU A 551 9.31 18.94 -11.32
C GLU A 551 9.65 18.64 -12.78
N ILE A 552 9.42 19.61 -13.65
CA ILE A 552 9.84 19.60 -15.05
C ILE A 552 11.29 20.09 -15.09
N GLU A 553 12.22 19.18 -15.36
CA GLU A 553 13.65 19.46 -15.41
C GLU A 553 14.09 20.08 -16.76
N ASP A 554 13.32 19.81 -17.82
CA ASP A 554 13.51 20.27 -19.20
C ASP A 554 12.15 20.25 -19.94
N THR A 555 11.88 21.20 -20.86
CA THR A 555 10.59 21.28 -21.58
C THR A 555 10.32 20.05 -22.45
N ARG A 556 11.36 19.29 -22.85
CA ARG A 556 11.21 18.00 -23.54
C ARG A 556 10.43 16.95 -22.74
N ALA A 557 10.15 17.17 -21.46
CA ALA A 557 9.17 16.39 -20.69
C ALA A 557 7.80 16.26 -21.39
N PHE A 558 7.41 17.26 -22.18
CA PHE A 558 6.14 17.28 -22.89
C PHE A 558 6.23 16.71 -24.32
N SER A 559 7.35 16.14 -24.79
CA SER A 559 7.53 15.86 -26.23
C SER A 559 6.55 14.87 -26.88
N GLY A 560 5.73 14.16 -26.10
CA GLY A 560 4.64 13.31 -26.60
C GLY A 560 3.28 14.01 -26.73
N PHE A 561 3.16 15.26 -26.30
CA PHE A 561 1.90 16.02 -26.28
C PHE A 561 1.64 16.69 -27.64
N SER A 562 0.40 16.59 -28.12
CA SER A 562 -0.04 17.13 -29.42
C SER A 562 -0.22 18.65 -29.43
N ASN A 563 -0.73 19.23 -28.34
CA ASN A 563 -1.03 20.65 -28.21
C ASN A 563 0.18 21.45 -27.68
N MET A 564 1.08 21.81 -28.60
CA MET A 564 2.27 22.63 -28.32
C MET A 564 2.09 24.09 -28.76
N ASP A 565 2.63 25.02 -27.98
CA ASP A 565 2.85 26.39 -28.40
C ASP A 565 4.12 26.46 -29.27
N VAL A 566 3.92 26.56 -30.58
CA VAL A 566 4.98 26.46 -31.59
C VAL A 566 5.81 27.74 -31.71
N ASP A 567 5.25 28.89 -31.32
CA ASP A 567 5.87 30.21 -31.51
C ASP A 567 7.01 30.50 -30.52
N ILE A 568 7.11 29.70 -29.44
CA ILE A 568 8.07 29.92 -28.34
C ILE A 568 9.39 29.14 -28.53
N GLY A 569 9.55 28.39 -29.63
CA GLY A 569 10.84 27.80 -30.03
C GLY A 569 11.27 26.55 -29.25
N GLY A 570 10.32 25.80 -28.71
CA GLY A 570 10.56 24.51 -28.05
C GLY A 570 9.24 23.79 -27.75
N PRO A 571 9.27 22.56 -27.21
CA PRO A 571 8.07 21.82 -26.81
C PRO A 571 7.47 22.41 -25.51
N VAL A 572 6.83 23.58 -25.64
CA VAL A 572 6.09 24.23 -24.55
C VAL A 572 4.63 23.80 -24.63
N PRO A 573 4.04 23.21 -23.56
CA PRO A 573 2.66 22.76 -23.60
C PRO A 573 1.72 23.96 -23.67
N LEU A 574 0.64 23.84 -24.45
CA LEU A 574 -0.49 24.75 -24.35
C LEU A 574 -1.08 24.68 -22.94
N ILE A 575 -1.36 25.84 -22.33
CA ILE A 575 -1.95 25.92 -20.99
C ILE A 575 -3.26 26.69 -21.08
N SER A 576 -4.35 25.97 -20.79
CA SER A 576 -5.71 26.47 -20.74
C SER A 576 -6.11 26.83 -19.31
N THR A 577 -7.24 27.52 -19.13
CA THR A 577 -7.79 27.88 -17.82
C THR A 577 -9.23 27.39 -17.65
N THR A 578 -9.55 26.87 -16.47
CA THR A 578 -10.94 26.55 -16.08
C THR A 578 -11.76 27.82 -15.81
N PRO A 579 -13.09 27.76 -15.61
CA PRO A 579 -13.90 28.91 -15.21
C PRO A 579 -13.44 29.55 -13.89
N GLU A 580 -12.84 28.77 -12.98
CA GLU A 580 -12.25 29.21 -11.71
C GLU A 580 -10.84 29.82 -11.88
N GLY A 581 -10.34 29.91 -13.11
CA GLY A 581 -9.02 30.40 -13.47
C GLY A 581 -7.87 29.41 -13.24
N LEU A 582 -8.16 28.12 -13.00
CA LEU A 582 -7.12 27.12 -12.71
C LEU A 582 -6.34 26.80 -14.01
N PRO A 583 -5.00 26.95 -14.03
CA PRO A 583 -4.21 26.59 -15.20
C PRO A 583 -4.13 25.07 -15.33
N PHE A 584 -4.39 24.52 -16.52
CA PHE A 584 -4.26 23.09 -16.82
C PHE A 584 -3.67 22.85 -18.21
N ILE A 585 -3.06 21.68 -18.39
CA ILE A 585 -2.46 21.23 -19.65
C ILE A 585 -3.44 20.25 -20.32
N PRO A 586 -4.04 20.58 -21.48
CA PRO A 586 -4.99 19.70 -22.16
C PRO A 586 -4.31 18.43 -22.70
N ASN A 587 -4.72 17.26 -22.22
CA ASN A 587 -4.07 15.97 -22.50
C ASN A 587 -5.00 14.94 -23.15
N TYR A 588 -5.66 15.31 -24.25
CA TYR A 588 -6.69 14.49 -24.89
C TYR A 588 -6.21 13.12 -25.41
N ASP A 589 -4.93 13.01 -25.77
CA ASP A 589 -4.31 11.76 -26.24
C ASP A 589 -3.84 10.84 -25.10
N ASP A 590 -4.06 11.23 -23.84
CA ASP A 590 -3.53 10.58 -22.63
C ASP A 590 -2.00 10.40 -22.67
N ALA A 591 -1.28 11.43 -23.13
CA ALA A 591 0.17 11.43 -23.22
C ALA A 591 0.79 11.53 -21.81
N ALA A 592 1.73 10.62 -21.53
CA ALA A 592 2.55 10.69 -20.32
C ALA A 592 3.77 11.61 -20.52
N LEU A 593 4.26 12.18 -19.42
CA LEU A 593 5.50 12.95 -19.40
C LEU A 593 6.71 12.05 -19.60
N ASP A 594 7.73 12.56 -20.30
CA ASP A 594 9.01 11.87 -20.42
C ASP A 594 9.75 11.84 -19.06
N PRO A 595 9.98 10.66 -18.46
CA PRO A 595 10.68 10.54 -17.18
C PRO A 595 12.16 10.94 -17.25
N ARG A 596 12.74 11.07 -18.44
CA ARG A 596 14.12 11.57 -18.65
C ARG A 596 14.25 13.08 -18.46
N HIS A 597 13.12 13.78 -18.46
CA HIS A 597 13.02 15.24 -18.45
C HIS A 597 12.10 15.79 -17.34
N SER A 598 11.51 14.92 -16.53
CA SER A 598 10.68 15.23 -15.37
C SER A 598 11.04 14.34 -14.18
N ARG A 599 10.64 14.71 -12.96
CA ARG A 599 10.73 13.84 -11.77
C ARG A 599 9.66 14.16 -10.74
N THR A 600 9.22 13.18 -9.97
CA THR A 600 8.32 13.40 -8.83
C THR A 600 9.14 13.77 -7.59
N ILE A 601 8.82 14.92 -6.98
CA ILE A 601 9.44 15.39 -5.72
C ILE A 601 8.66 14.96 -4.48
N GLY A 602 7.41 14.54 -4.65
CA GLY A 602 6.58 13.92 -3.61
C GLY A 602 5.08 14.04 -3.93
N LEU A 603 4.24 13.73 -2.96
CA LEU A 603 2.78 13.92 -3.03
C LEU A 603 2.33 15.18 -2.26
N VAL A 604 1.21 15.75 -2.69
CA VAL A 604 0.48 16.84 -2.04
C VAL A 604 -1.00 16.44 -1.87
N LEU A 605 -1.65 16.93 -0.83
CA LEU A 605 -3.09 16.84 -0.62
C LEU A 605 -3.69 18.23 -0.88
N LEU A 606 -4.59 18.35 -1.84
CA LEU A 606 -5.25 19.63 -2.15
C LEU A 606 -6.44 19.82 -1.20
N ARG A 607 -6.22 20.57 -0.12
CA ARG A 607 -7.24 20.83 0.93
C ARG A 607 -8.41 21.69 0.44
N GLY A 608 -8.14 22.58 -0.51
CA GLY A 608 -9.12 23.55 -0.98
C GLY A 608 -8.57 24.51 -2.04
N ILE A 609 -9.49 25.11 -2.78
CA ILE A 609 -9.23 26.06 -3.86
C ILE A 609 -9.92 27.39 -3.48
N ASP A 610 -9.15 28.46 -3.28
CA ASP A 610 -9.68 29.80 -3.04
C ASP A 610 -9.67 30.61 -4.34
N THR A 611 -10.84 30.69 -4.97
CA THR A 611 -11.08 31.43 -6.21
C THR A 611 -11.10 32.96 -6.02
N LYS A 612 -11.23 33.45 -4.78
CA LYS A 612 -11.22 34.89 -4.47
C LYS A 612 -9.79 35.42 -4.37
N SER A 613 -8.88 34.66 -3.75
CA SER A 613 -7.45 35.01 -3.71
C SER A 613 -6.60 34.38 -4.83
N ASN A 614 -7.22 33.53 -5.66
CA ASN A 614 -6.59 32.72 -6.71
C ASN A 614 -5.44 31.85 -6.17
N ALA A 615 -5.69 31.13 -5.06
CA ALA A 615 -4.70 30.31 -4.37
C ALA A 615 -5.19 28.88 -4.07
N LEU A 616 -4.31 27.90 -4.26
CA LEU A 616 -4.49 26.53 -3.79
C LEU A 616 -4.01 26.40 -2.34
N GLN A 617 -4.68 25.58 -1.55
CA GLN A 617 -4.29 25.21 -0.19
C GLN A 617 -3.70 23.79 -0.20
N LEU A 618 -2.37 23.66 -0.22
CA LEU A 618 -1.70 22.37 -0.28
C LEU A 618 -1.20 21.91 1.10
N ILE A 619 -1.47 20.65 1.45
CA ILE A 619 -0.83 19.97 2.59
C ILE A 619 0.19 18.99 2.04
N THR A 620 1.42 19.04 2.55
CA THR A 620 2.51 18.15 2.14
C THR A 620 3.57 18.05 3.24
N PRO A 621 4.46 17.04 3.22
CA PRO A 621 5.72 17.03 3.97
C PRO A 621 6.93 17.47 3.12
N ILE A 622 6.75 17.78 1.83
CA ILE A 622 7.82 18.30 0.96
C ILE A 622 8.32 19.66 1.53
N PRO A 623 9.62 19.82 1.83
CA PRO A 623 10.15 21.08 2.37
C PRO A 623 9.95 22.26 1.42
N LEU A 624 9.69 23.45 1.97
CA LEU A 624 9.47 24.65 1.14
C LEU A 624 10.71 25.01 0.29
N GLU A 625 11.91 24.70 0.79
CA GLU A 625 13.16 24.90 0.06
C GLU A 625 13.28 24.05 -1.21
N GLU A 626 12.58 22.91 -1.31
CA GLU A 626 12.61 22.08 -2.52
C GLU A 626 11.85 22.75 -3.68
N PHE A 627 10.68 23.33 -3.40
CA PHE A 627 9.94 24.15 -4.37
C PHE A 627 10.71 25.43 -4.75
N LYS A 628 11.40 26.06 -3.81
CA LYS A 628 12.29 27.20 -4.09
C LYS A 628 13.50 26.81 -4.94
N ARG A 629 14.09 25.64 -4.69
CA ARG A 629 15.25 25.08 -5.43
C ARG A 629 14.90 24.79 -6.88
N ALA A 630 13.72 24.23 -7.16
CA ALA A 630 13.24 24.08 -8.53
C ALA A 630 13.10 25.47 -9.22
N ARG A 631 12.43 26.42 -8.55
CA ARG A 631 12.22 27.78 -9.08
C ARG A 631 13.52 28.54 -9.36
N SER A 632 14.52 28.48 -8.48
CA SER A 632 15.81 29.15 -8.69
C SER A 632 16.65 28.53 -9.80
N GLN A 633 16.36 27.28 -10.17
CA GLN A 633 16.93 26.60 -11.34
C GLN A 633 16.12 26.87 -12.64
N GLY A 634 15.14 27.77 -12.62
CA GLY A 634 14.26 28.08 -13.76
C GLY A 634 13.24 26.99 -14.07
N ARG A 635 13.08 26.00 -13.18
CA ARG A 635 12.24 24.81 -13.41
C ARG A 635 10.81 25.03 -12.98
N HIS A 636 9.91 24.27 -13.59
CA HIS A 636 8.47 24.34 -13.33
C HIS A 636 7.99 23.18 -12.47
N ILE A 637 6.93 23.42 -11.70
CA ILE A 637 6.20 22.40 -10.95
C ILE A 637 4.81 22.28 -11.55
N ILE A 638 4.36 21.07 -11.85
CA ILE A 638 2.95 20.76 -12.14
C ILE A 638 2.34 19.97 -10.98
N LEU A 639 1.00 19.91 -10.94
CA LEU A 639 0.28 18.95 -10.10
C LEU A 639 -0.33 17.87 -11.00
N LEU A 640 0.15 16.63 -10.83
CA LEU A 640 -0.27 15.47 -11.59
C LEU A 640 -1.41 14.74 -10.86
N HIS A 641 -2.55 14.63 -11.54
CA HIS A 641 -3.78 13.97 -11.14
C HIS A 641 -3.91 12.58 -11.81
N GLY A 642 -4.56 11.65 -11.12
CA GLY A 642 -4.83 10.30 -11.59
C GLY A 642 -5.41 9.41 -10.48
N LYS A 643 -5.45 8.10 -10.74
CA LYS A 643 -6.04 7.05 -9.89
C LYS A 643 -5.17 6.67 -8.66
N PHE A 644 -4.83 7.65 -7.83
CA PHE A 644 -4.41 7.39 -6.45
C PHE A 644 -5.59 6.83 -5.61
N ASP A 645 -5.30 6.14 -4.50
CA ASP A 645 -6.36 5.84 -3.52
C ASP A 645 -6.92 7.15 -2.96
N ALA A 646 -8.25 7.31 -2.93
CA ALA A 646 -8.88 8.50 -2.36
C ALA A 646 -8.52 8.65 -0.86
N PRO A 647 -8.17 9.87 -0.38
CA PRO A 647 -7.72 10.09 0.99
C PRO A 647 -8.89 10.16 2.00
N SER A 648 -9.78 9.17 1.96
CA SER A 648 -10.97 9.04 2.81
C SER A 648 -10.66 9.10 4.31
N TRP A 649 -9.46 8.67 4.71
CA TRP A 649 -8.94 8.81 6.07
C TRP A 649 -8.86 10.29 6.49
N ALA A 650 -8.30 11.17 5.65
CA ALA A 650 -8.07 12.59 5.96
C ALA A 650 -9.36 13.36 6.25
N TYR A 651 -10.46 13.04 5.54
CA TYR A 651 -11.77 13.67 5.75
C TYR A 651 -12.41 13.33 7.11
N THR A 652 -11.88 12.32 7.81
CA THR A 652 -12.48 11.78 9.04
C THR A 652 -11.63 12.00 10.30
N GLU A 653 -10.41 12.52 10.19
CA GLU A 653 -9.48 12.67 11.31
C GLU A 653 -10.06 13.52 12.47
N ASP A 654 -10.73 14.63 12.16
CA ASP A 654 -11.42 15.47 13.16
C ASP A 654 -12.56 14.72 13.88
N LEU A 655 -13.26 13.82 13.16
CA LEU A 655 -14.34 12.99 13.73
C LEU A 655 -13.74 11.96 14.70
N TYR A 656 -12.62 11.36 14.32
CA TYR A 656 -11.88 10.42 15.16
C TYR A 656 -11.24 11.08 16.39
N GLU A 657 -10.69 12.29 16.28
CA GLU A 657 -10.16 13.01 17.46
C GLU A 657 -11.28 13.41 18.43
N LYS A 658 -12.44 13.86 17.92
CA LYS A 658 -13.59 14.30 18.75
C LYS A 658 -14.32 13.13 19.44
N ALA A 659 -14.49 12.00 18.75
CA ALA A 659 -15.09 10.79 19.35
C ALA A 659 -14.16 10.09 20.36
N GLY A 660 -12.84 10.33 20.26
CA GLY A 660 -11.86 9.85 21.22
C GLY A 660 -11.55 8.34 21.13
N ALA A 661 -11.11 7.79 22.26
CA ALA A 661 -10.72 6.39 22.38
C ALA A 661 -11.91 5.48 22.73
N ASP A 662 -12.80 5.94 23.63
CA ASP A 662 -13.83 5.11 24.26
C ASP A 662 -14.98 4.74 23.31
N GLU A 663 -15.26 5.55 22.28
CA GLU A 663 -16.22 5.25 21.19
C GLU A 663 -15.56 4.43 20.05
N GLY A 664 -14.60 3.58 20.41
CA GLY A 664 -14.11 2.50 19.56
C GLY A 664 -14.91 1.23 19.81
N SER A 665 -15.70 0.78 18.82
CA SER A 665 -16.29 -0.57 18.92
C SER A 665 -15.20 -1.59 19.20
N ASN A 666 -15.50 -2.55 20.06
CA ASN A 666 -14.51 -3.49 20.58
C ASN A 666 -14.15 -4.59 19.55
N ASP A 667 -14.85 -4.61 18.42
CA ASP A 667 -14.73 -5.54 17.31
C ASP A 667 -13.34 -5.56 16.70
N VAL A 668 -12.99 -6.67 16.07
CA VAL A 668 -11.79 -6.77 15.24
C VAL A 668 -12.06 -6.01 13.95
N LEU A 669 -11.04 -5.42 13.33
CA LEU A 669 -11.15 -5.01 11.92
C LEU A 669 -11.25 -6.30 11.11
N GLU A 670 -12.47 -6.69 10.75
CA GLU A 670 -12.70 -7.88 9.93
C GLU A 670 -12.00 -7.70 8.58
N VAL A 671 -11.25 -8.73 8.20
CA VAL A 671 -10.51 -8.77 6.94
C VAL A 671 -11.19 -9.83 6.09
N THR A 672 -12.23 -9.40 5.36
CA THR A 672 -12.70 -10.15 4.20
C THR A 672 -11.64 -10.02 3.10
N ASP A 673 -11.35 -11.13 2.40
CA ASP A 673 -10.53 -11.08 1.18
C ASP A 673 -11.34 -10.59 -0.04
N GLU A 674 -12.63 -10.31 0.16
CA GLU A 674 -13.58 -9.81 -0.83
C GLU A 674 -14.03 -8.37 -0.48
N ASP A 675 -13.83 -7.43 -1.41
CA ASP A 675 -14.40 -6.07 -1.40
C ASP A 675 -15.88 -6.08 -1.91
N THR A 676 -16.65 -7.13 -1.58
CA THR A 676 -18.03 -7.33 -2.07
C THR A 676 -19.02 -7.79 -0.98
N GLU A 677 -19.71 -6.79 -0.42
CA GLU A 677 -21.10 -6.80 0.12
C GLU A 677 -21.50 -7.70 1.33
N ASP A 678 -22.29 -7.08 2.21
CA ASP A 678 -23.20 -7.60 3.26
C ASP A 678 -22.78 -8.81 4.15
N ASP A 679 -22.58 -8.54 5.45
CA ASP A 679 -22.79 -9.51 6.55
C ASP A 679 -23.77 -8.92 7.60
N SER A 680 -24.48 -9.78 8.34
CA SER A 680 -25.70 -9.41 9.08
C SER A 680 -25.90 -10.17 10.41
N SER A 681 -26.02 -9.42 11.51
CA SER A 681 -26.57 -9.89 12.79
C SER A 681 -27.02 -8.70 13.66
N ASP A 682 -27.87 -8.91 14.66
CA ASP A 682 -28.57 -7.83 15.40
C ASP A 682 -27.93 -7.48 16.77
N ALA A 683 -27.42 -6.25 16.93
CA ALA A 683 -27.15 -5.59 18.21
C ALA A 683 -26.92 -4.07 18.07
N GLU A 684 -27.58 -3.23 18.89
CA GLU A 684 -27.39 -1.76 18.84
C GLU A 684 -26.32 -1.23 19.82
N PRO A 685 -25.46 -0.28 19.39
CA PRO A 685 -24.68 0.58 20.29
C PRO A 685 -25.38 1.94 20.53
N GLU A 686 -25.47 2.36 21.79
CA GLU A 686 -26.05 3.66 22.18
C GLU A 686 -25.14 4.88 21.89
N ALA A 687 -25.69 6.08 22.08
CA ALA A 687 -25.02 7.40 22.13
C ALA A 687 -24.74 8.17 20.82
N ALA A 688 -25.73 8.28 19.92
CA ALA A 688 -25.71 9.22 18.78
C ALA A 688 -25.69 10.74 19.15
N ALA A 689 -25.56 11.10 20.43
CA ALA A 689 -25.86 12.43 20.98
C ALA A 689 -24.69 13.45 20.97
N LYS A 690 -23.45 13.03 20.68
CA LYS A 690 -22.27 13.93 20.67
C LYS A 690 -21.82 14.42 19.29
N VAL A 691 -22.41 13.90 18.21
CA VAL A 691 -21.95 14.12 16.82
C VAL A 691 -22.89 15.09 16.05
N SER A 692 -23.83 15.74 16.75
CA SER A 692 -24.87 16.59 16.13
C SER A 692 -24.34 17.83 15.41
N ASP A 693 -23.19 18.35 15.83
CA ASP A 693 -22.57 19.61 15.35
C ASP A 693 -21.76 19.47 14.03
N LEU A 694 -21.83 18.30 13.36
CA LEU A 694 -20.91 17.93 12.29
C LEU A 694 -21.59 17.69 10.93
N THR A 695 -22.80 18.23 10.73
CA THR A 695 -23.62 18.02 9.52
C THR A 695 -23.04 18.57 8.21
N GLU A 696 -21.90 19.26 8.25
CA GLU A 696 -21.32 19.99 7.11
C GLU A 696 -19.89 19.56 6.73
N VAL A 697 -19.42 18.38 7.17
CA VAL A 697 -18.11 17.85 6.71
C VAL A 697 -18.20 17.40 5.24
N PRO A 698 -17.44 18.00 4.29
CA PRO A 698 -17.52 17.64 2.88
C PRO A 698 -17.15 16.17 2.63
N TRP A 699 -17.82 15.56 1.65
CA TRP A 699 -17.67 14.14 1.27
C TRP A 699 -17.94 13.11 2.40
N VAL A 700 -18.45 13.54 3.56
CA VAL A 700 -18.90 12.66 4.64
C VAL A 700 -20.44 12.70 4.71
N GLU A 701 -21.02 11.59 5.16
CA GLU A 701 -22.44 11.42 5.40
C GLU A 701 -22.63 10.93 6.84
N ILE A 702 -23.34 11.69 7.66
CA ILE A 702 -23.74 11.27 9.01
C ILE A 702 -25.07 10.52 8.91
N LEU A 703 -25.03 9.23 9.23
CA LEU A 703 -26.19 8.33 9.17
C LEU A 703 -27.09 8.57 10.38
N LYS A 704 -28.41 8.66 10.17
CA LYS A 704 -29.39 8.93 11.23
C LYS A 704 -30.40 7.78 11.31
N GLY A 705 -30.80 7.39 12.51
CA GLY A 705 -31.78 6.30 12.68
C GLY A 705 -31.31 4.94 12.15
N SER A 706 -32.25 4.08 11.77
CA SER A 706 -32.04 2.68 11.37
C SER A 706 -31.64 2.48 9.90
N ASP A 707 -30.96 3.46 9.29
CA ASP A 707 -30.52 3.41 7.89
C ASP A 707 -29.44 2.34 7.65
N LYS A 708 -29.88 1.10 7.42
CA LYS A 708 -29.09 -0.07 6.96
C LYS A 708 -27.67 -0.14 7.54
N ARG A 709 -27.55 -0.12 8.86
CA ARG A 709 -26.25 -0.23 9.55
C ARG A 709 -25.83 -1.70 9.70
N PRO A 710 -24.63 -2.09 9.25
CA PRO A 710 -23.92 -3.21 9.86
C PRO A 710 -23.66 -2.90 11.34
N VAL A 711 -23.65 -3.90 12.22
CA VAL A 711 -23.30 -3.71 13.64
C VAL A 711 -21.85 -3.26 13.77
N GLY A 712 -21.55 -2.46 14.79
CA GLY A 712 -20.23 -1.83 14.99
C GLY A 712 -19.90 -0.69 14.01
N SER A 713 -20.70 -0.48 12.95
CA SER A 713 -20.51 0.65 12.03
C SER A 713 -20.76 2.00 12.71
N ARG A 714 -19.97 3.01 12.31
CA ARG A 714 -20.03 4.35 12.89
C ARG A 714 -21.23 5.14 12.39
N VAL A 715 -21.61 6.16 13.15
CA VAL A 715 -22.65 7.15 12.81
C VAL A 715 -22.25 8.02 11.59
N TRP A 716 -21.12 7.76 10.93
CA TRP A 716 -20.67 8.45 9.72
C TRP A 716 -19.93 7.52 8.76
N ARG A 717 -20.10 7.77 7.46
CA ARG A 717 -19.35 7.13 6.36
C ARG A 717 -18.84 8.17 5.37
N VAL A 718 -17.76 7.86 4.65
CA VAL A 718 -17.34 8.66 3.49
C VAL A 718 -18.25 8.30 2.30
N ARG A 719 -18.71 9.33 1.59
CA ARG A 719 -19.58 9.21 0.41
C ARG A 719 -18.86 8.45 -0.71
N ARG A 720 -19.51 7.41 -1.24
CA ARG A 720 -19.00 6.63 -2.40
C ARG A 720 -19.40 7.25 -3.74
N ASP A 721 -20.31 8.23 -3.70
CA ASP A 721 -20.91 8.99 -4.80
C ASP A 721 -20.11 10.25 -5.21
N LEU A 722 -18.78 10.24 -4.99
CA LEU A 722 -17.87 11.29 -5.49
C LEU A 722 -18.10 11.50 -7.00
N GLY A 723 -18.66 12.66 -7.37
CA GLY A 723 -18.97 13.02 -8.76
C GLY A 723 -20.17 12.32 -9.41
N ARG A 724 -21.10 11.71 -8.65
CA ARG A 724 -22.28 11.02 -9.25
C ARG A 724 -23.63 11.72 -9.15
N ASN A 725 -23.77 12.76 -8.33
CA ASN A 725 -25.06 13.41 -8.09
C ASN A 725 -25.35 14.57 -9.07
N ASN A 726 -25.36 14.29 -10.37
CA ASN A 726 -26.07 15.13 -11.35
C ASN A 726 -27.53 14.64 -11.47
N THR A 727 -28.30 14.79 -10.39
CA THR A 727 -29.76 14.91 -10.49
C THR A 727 -30.06 16.34 -10.90
N GLY A 728 -30.34 16.57 -12.18
CA GLY A 728 -30.83 17.86 -12.65
C GLY A 728 -32.30 18.05 -12.28
N ASP A 729 -32.60 19.22 -11.72
CA ASP A 729 -33.92 19.87 -11.73
C ASP A 729 -33.91 20.95 -12.84
#